data_AF-L8H880-F1
#
_entry.id   AF-L8H880-F1
#
_cell.length_a   1.000
_cell.length_b   1.000
_cell.length_c   1.000
_cell.angle_alpha   90.00
_cell.angle_beta   90.00
_cell.angle_gamma   90.00
#
_symmetry.space_group_name_H-M   'P 1'
#
loop_
_entity.id
_entity.type
_entity.pdbx_description
1 polymer ?
#
loop_
_entity_poly.entity_id
_entity_poly.type
_entity_poly.pdbx_seq_one_letter_code
_entity_poly.pdbx_strand_id
1 'polypeptide(L)'
;MIRASLIFAAVLFALAACAPHADATYGVDVSSSVSPAAWTCLRNNGFSFGVVRAYEAVGLPDSRAASTVANAWAGGMSHVDVYMFPCPHCGKSASTQVDELVSYLRSHGVKFGMIWFDIEGPQYWRDQGFNRAFLSEAINKALAYGERIGIYTSASQWEPIMGNWAGGARFPLWYAHYDNNPSFSDFRSFGGWSRPAIKQYHGTAYECGAGIDKNCAWSLPLLVAAVLLAIACGAHKADATYGVDVSSSVTPAGWTCLRNNGFSFGIVRAYESIGQPDSRAAATVANAWAGGMAHVDVYMFPCPTCGKSASNQVDELVSYLRSNGVRYGMVWFDIEGPQYWRDQGFNRAFLSEAINRALGYGINIGIYTSASQWNPIMGNWAGGARFPLWYAHYDGSASFGDFGSFGGWSRPAIKQYVGDASECGVGIDKNWMTGARSLPLLVAAVLLAFACGAHKADATYGVDVSSSVSTAGWSCLHQNGFSFGIVRAYQSFGQPDSRAAASVANAWAGGMAHVDVYMFPCPRCGKSASTQVDELVHYLRSNGVRYGMVWLDIEGAGYWRDQGFNRGFLSEAINRALGHGLHIGIYTSASQWNPIMGNWAGAARFPLWYAHYDNSPSFSDFRSFGGWTRPAIKQYVGDASLCGIGVDKNWYP
;
A
#
# COMPACT_ATOMS: atom_id res chain seq x y z
N MET A 1 -4.00 14.13 -56.57
CA MET A 1 -4.27 13.57 -55.22
C MET A 1 -4.03 14.63 -54.16
N ILE A 2 -4.97 15.57 -54.03
CA ILE A 2 -4.99 16.59 -52.96
C ILE A 2 -6.47 16.72 -52.64
N ARG A 3 -6.98 15.94 -51.67
CA ARG A 3 -8.35 16.09 -51.14
C ARG A 3 -8.67 15.28 -49.87
N ALA A 4 -7.73 14.53 -49.29
CA ALA A 4 -7.97 13.79 -48.04
C ALA A 4 -7.50 14.53 -46.77
N SER A 5 -6.53 15.45 -46.89
CA SER A 5 -5.88 16.05 -45.71
C SER A 5 -6.56 17.30 -45.14
N LEU A 6 -7.62 17.81 -45.78
CA LEU A 6 -8.33 19.02 -45.34
C LEU A 6 -9.64 18.74 -44.60
N ILE A 7 -10.15 17.50 -44.64
CA ILE A 7 -11.38 17.11 -43.91
C ILE A 7 -11.04 16.64 -42.48
N PHE A 8 -9.83 16.11 -42.25
CA PHE A 8 -9.41 15.62 -40.93
C PHE A 8 -9.04 16.74 -39.94
N ALA A 9 -8.54 17.88 -40.42
CA ALA A 9 -8.18 19.02 -39.58
C ALA A 9 -9.41 19.83 -39.10
N ALA A 10 -10.50 19.83 -39.86
CA ALA A 10 -11.71 20.57 -39.52
C ALA A 10 -12.57 19.87 -38.44
N VAL A 11 -12.51 18.54 -38.33
CA VAL A 11 -13.24 17.78 -37.30
C VAL A 11 -12.51 17.80 -35.95
N LEU A 12 -11.17 17.86 -35.96
CA LEU A 12 -10.38 17.96 -34.72
C LEU A 12 -10.44 19.35 -34.06
N PHE A 13 -10.66 20.42 -34.82
CA PHE A 13 -10.86 21.76 -34.25
C PHE A 13 -12.29 22.02 -33.77
N ALA A 14 -13.27 21.23 -34.22
CA ALA A 14 -14.67 21.36 -33.77
C ALA A 14 -14.97 20.60 -32.46
N LEU A 15 -14.16 19.60 -32.10
CA LEU A 15 -14.31 18.85 -30.83
C LEU A 15 -13.52 19.44 -29.66
N ALA A 16 -12.59 20.36 -29.92
CA ALA A 16 -11.85 21.09 -28.88
C ALA A 16 -12.58 22.34 -28.36
N ALA A 17 -13.77 22.67 -28.90
CA ALA A 17 -14.50 23.89 -28.57
C ALA A 17 -15.82 23.67 -27.79
N CYS A 18 -16.14 22.45 -27.37
CA CYS A 18 -17.30 22.17 -26.51
C CYS A 18 -17.07 20.90 -25.67
N ALA A 19 -16.19 20.97 -24.67
CA ALA A 19 -16.22 20.05 -23.53
C ALA A 19 -16.39 20.89 -22.26
N PRO A 20 -17.63 21.15 -21.81
CA PRO A 20 -17.84 21.66 -20.46
C PRO A 20 -17.48 20.53 -19.48
N HIS A 21 -16.69 20.88 -18.46
CA HIS A 21 -16.58 20.26 -17.12
C HIS A 21 -16.62 18.72 -16.99
N ALA A 22 -15.57 18.14 -16.39
CA ALA A 22 -15.62 16.76 -15.89
C ALA A 22 -16.78 16.61 -14.87
N ASP A 23 -17.79 15.77 -15.19
CA ASP A 23 -19.03 15.62 -14.42
C ASP A 23 -18.81 14.96 -13.05
N ALA A 24 -18.44 15.72 -12.02
CA ALA A 24 -18.30 15.24 -10.64
C ALA A 24 -19.52 14.40 -10.19
N THR A 25 -19.28 13.29 -9.51
CA THR A 25 -20.35 12.46 -8.97
C THR A 25 -20.96 13.16 -7.76
N TYR A 26 -22.25 13.48 -7.78
CA TYR A 26 -22.92 14.17 -6.68
C TYR A 26 -23.41 13.20 -5.60
N GLY A 27 -23.38 13.65 -4.35
CA GLY A 27 -23.96 12.95 -3.20
C GLY A 27 -24.42 13.92 -2.13
N VAL A 28 -24.97 13.35 -1.06
CA VAL A 28 -25.48 14.12 0.09
C VAL A 28 -25.04 13.47 1.39
N ASP A 29 -24.98 14.25 2.46
CA ASP A 29 -24.95 13.70 3.81
C ASP A 29 -26.09 14.27 4.64
N VAL A 30 -26.53 13.47 5.63
CA VAL A 30 -27.72 13.74 6.42
C VAL A 30 -27.52 13.35 7.88
N SER A 31 -28.10 14.15 8.77
CA SER A 31 -28.08 13.93 10.23
C SER A 31 -29.46 13.63 10.83
N SER A 32 -30.51 13.60 10.01
CA SER A 32 -31.90 13.40 10.43
C SER A 32 -32.54 12.18 9.76
N SER A 33 -33.74 11.81 10.20
CA SER A 33 -34.52 10.74 9.56
C SER A 33 -34.95 11.18 8.16
N VAL A 34 -34.57 10.39 7.15
CA VAL A 34 -34.95 10.64 5.76
C VAL A 34 -35.79 9.45 5.27
N SER A 35 -36.96 9.74 4.73
CA SER A 35 -37.89 8.71 4.23
C SER A 35 -37.38 8.06 2.94
N PRO A 36 -37.83 6.84 2.58
CA PRO A 36 -37.50 6.24 1.30
C PRO A 36 -37.89 7.13 0.11
N ALA A 37 -39.05 7.79 0.18
CA ALA A 37 -39.53 8.70 -0.87
C ALA A 37 -38.61 9.93 -1.04
N ALA A 38 -38.10 10.48 0.07
CA ALA A 38 -37.13 11.57 0.03
C ALA A 38 -35.82 11.11 -0.62
N TRP A 39 -35.31 9.92 -0.25
CA TRP A 39 -34.11 9.35 -0.90
C TRP A 39 -34.31 9.06 -2.39
N THR A 40 -35.47 8.53 -2.80
CA THR A 40 -35.82 8.36 -4.22
C THR A 40 -35.84 9.71 -4.96
N CYS A 41 -36.42 10.74 -4.34
CA CYS A 41 -36.41 12.08 -4.91
C CYS A 41 -34.98 12.63 -5.06
N LEU A 42 -34.13 12.48 -4.04
CA LEU A 42 -32.72 12.89 -4.10
C LEU A 42 -31.97 12.13 -5.20
N ARG A 43 -32.26 10.82 -5.36
CA ARG A 43 -31.67 10.02 -6.43
C ARG A 43 -32.08 10.54 -7.81
N ASN A 44 -33.35 10.89 -7.98
CA ASN A 44 -33.89 11.49 -9.21
C ASN A 44 -33.32 12.88 -9.50
N ASN A 45 -32.93 13.63 -8.46
CA ASN A 45 -32.26 14.93 -8.60
C ASN A 45 -30.76 14.81 -8.91
N GLY A 46 -30.24 13.59 -9.14
CA GLY A 46 -28.87 13.37 -9.61
C GLY A 46 -27.86 13.00 -8.52
N PHE A 47 -28.27 12.96 -7.24
CA PHE A 47 -27.41 12.47 -6.17
C PHE A 47 -27.27 10.94 -6.24
N SER A 48 -26.07 10.42 -6.05
CA SER A 48 -25.73 9.00 -6.29
C SER A 48 -25.14 8.28 -5.10
N PHE A 49 -24.67 9.04 -4.10
CA PHE A 49 -24.22 8.49 -2.84
C PHE A 49 -24.80 9.27 -1.65
N GLY A 50 -24.92 8.59 -0.52
CA GLY A 50 -25.37 9.15 0.75
C GLY A 50 -24.36 8.89 1.87
N VAL A 51 -24.15 9.83 2.78
CA VAL A 51 -23.41 9.61 4.04
C VAL A 51 -24.34 9.91 5.21
N VAL A 52 -24.60 8.92 6.07
CA VAL A 52 -25.60 9.03 7.14
C VAL A 52 -24.92 9.13 8.50
N ARG A 53 -25.32 10.10 9.33
CA ARG A 53 -24.84 10.14 10.73
C ARG A 53 -25.23 8.88 11.47
N ALA A 54 -24.24 8.22 12.08
CA ALA A 54 -24.46 7.00 12.85
C ALA A 54 -23.98 7.09 14.31
N TYR A 55 -23.28 8.17 14.68
CA TYR A 55 -22.88 8.43 16.05
C TYR A 55 -22.91 9.93 16.34
N GLU A 56 -23.50 10.30 17.47
CA GLU A 56 -23.77 11.68 17.82
C GLU A 56 -22.65 12.28 18.69
N ALA A 57 -22.48 13.60 18.61
CA ALA A 57 -21.51 14.36 19.41
C ALA A 57 -21.72 14.26 20.93
N VAL A 58 -22.84 13.65 21.37
CA VAL A 58 -23.14 13.33 22.77
C VAL A 58 -22.63 11.95 23.21
N GLY A 59 -21.87 11.26 22.36
CA GLY A 59 -21.22 9.99 22.73
C GLY A 59 -22.15 8.79 22.72
N LEU A 60 -23.11 8.74 21.79
CA LEU A 60 -24.09 7.65 21.62
C LEU A 60 -24.33 7.35 20.13
N PRO A 61 -24.64 6.10 19.75
CA PRO A 61 -25.12 5.77 18.42
C PRO A 61 -26.40 6.54 18.06
N ASP A 62 -26.49 7.04 16.83
CA ASP A 62 -27.70 7.72 16.36
C ASP A 62 -28.81 6.69 16.12
N SER A 63 -29.85 6.76 16.95
CA SER A 63 -31.01 5.85 16.91
C SER A 63 -31.73 5.83 15.54
N ARG A 64 -31.53 6.85 14.70
CA ARG A 64 -32.16 6.96 13.38
C ARG A 64 -31.34 6.28 12.28
N ALA A 65 -30.03 6.07 12.51
CA ALA A 65 -29.08 5.69 11.47
C ALA A 65 -29.47 4.42 10.73
N ALA A 66 -29.88 3.37 11.44
CA ALA A 66 -30.26 2.09 10.83
C ALA A 66 -31.40 2.26 9.82
N SER A 67 -32.45 2.98 10.22
CA SER A 67 -33.60 3.27 9.34
C SER A 67 -33.22 4.18 8.18
N THR A 68 -32.42 5.23 8.42
CA THR A 68 -32.02 6.18 7.37
C THR A 68 -31.11 5.54 6.33
N VAL A 69 -30.17 4.67 6.73
CA VAL A 69 -29.31 3.92 5.81
C VAL A 69 -30.13 2.92 5.00
N ALA A 70 -31.05 2.17 5.64
CA ALA A 70 -31.95 1.27 4.93
C ALA A 70 -32.81 2.01 3.89
N ASN A 71 -33.32 3.19 4.26
CA ASN A 71 -34.09 4.05 3.37
C ASN A 71 -33.24 4.61 2.22
N ALA A 72 -31.96 4.90 2.44
CA ALA A 72 -31.04 5.35 1.38
C ALA A 72 -30.84 4.28 0.30
N TRP A 73 -30.64 3.02 0.73
CA TRP A 73 -30.56 1.88 -0.19
C TRP A 73 -31.90 1.63 -0.90
N ALA A 74 -33.02 1.64 -0.17
CA ALA A 74 -34.35 1.48 -0.75
C ALA A 74 -34.69 2.61 -1.72
N GLY A 75 -34.19 3.81 -1.47
CA GLY A 75 -34.33 4.98 -2.34
C GLY A 75 -33.45 4.96 -3.59
N GLY A 76 -32.57 3.96 -3.75
CA GLY A 76 -31.79 3.74 -4.97
C GLY A 76 -30.42 4.44 -5.00
N MET A 77 -29.88 4.85 -3.85
CA MET A 77 -28.49 5.31 -3.78
C MET A 77 -27.52 4.20 -4.20
N SER A 78 -26.49 4.56 -4.97
CA SER A 78 -25.50 3.61 -5.50
C SER A 78 -24.40 3.28 -4.49
N HIS A 79 -24.20 4.16 -3.51
CA HIS A 79 -23.23 3.99 -2.43
C HIS A 79 -23.76 4.68 -1.16
N VAL A 80 -23.68 4.02 -0.01
CA VAL A 80 -24.11 4.59 1.27
C VAL A 80 -23.05 4.33 2.33
N ASP A 81 -22.53 5.40 2.89
CA ASP A 81 -21.57 5.40 4.00
C ASP A 81 -22.24 5.92 5.28
N VAL A 82 -21.50 5.81 6.38
CA VAL A 82 -21.89 6.43 7.64
C VAL A 82 -20.79 7.36 8.14
N TYR A 83 -21.15 8.35 8.94
CA TYR A 83 -20.18 9.15 9.67
C TYR A 83 -20.43 9.10 11.18
N MET A 84 -19.37 9.31 11.95
CA MET A 84 -19.42 9.40 13.40
C MET A 84 -18.83 10.72 13.86
N PHE A 85 -19.57 11.42 14.73
CA PHE A 85 -19.09 12.60 15.43
C PHE A 85 -18.49 12.19 16.77
N PRO A 86 -17.15 12.11 16.92
CA PRO A 86 -16.54 11.63 18.15
C PRO A 86 -16.76 12.61 19.30
N CYS A 87 -16.88 12.11 20.53
CA CYS A 87 -17.04 12.94 21.72
C CYS A 87 -15.86 12.78 22.71
N PRO A 88 -14.76 13.55 22.55
CA PRO A 88 -13.62 13.57 23.47
C PRO A 88 -13.96 13.87 24.94
N HIS A 89 -15.10 14.51 25.21
CA HIS A 89 -15.53 14.94 26.54
C HIS A 89 -16.56 14.01 27.22
N CYS A 90 -17.04 12.98 26.53
CA CYS A 90 -18.15 12.14 27.03
C CYS A 90 -17.72 11.08 28.07
N GLY A 91 -16.49 11.14 28.59
CA GLY A 91 -15.99 10.19 29.60
C GLY A 91 -15.78 8.75 29.11
N LYS A 92 -15.94 8.49 27.80
CA LYS A 92 -15.68 7.21 27.13
C LYS A 92 -14.40 7.27 26.31
N SER A 93 -13.65 6.18 26.27
CA SER A 93 -12.48 6.06 25.37
C SER A 93 -12.93 6.08 23.91
N ALA A 94 -12.01 6.42 23.01
CA ALA A 94 -12.32 6.48 21.58
C ALA A 94 -12.69 5.08 21.03
N SER A 95 -12.03 4.04 21.55
CA SER A 95 -12.34 2.66 21.20
C SER A 95 -13.74 2.24 21.64
N THR A 96 -14.22 2.65 22.82
CA THR A 96 -15.60 2.39 23.26
C THR A 96 -16.62 3.03 22.33
N GLN A 97 -16.37 4.27 21.86
CA GLN A 97 -17.30 4.95 20.96
C GLN A 97 -17.43 4.22 19.61
N VAL A 98 -16.31 3.75 19.06
CA VAL A 98 -16.32 2.93 17.84
C VAL A 98 -16.96 1.56 18.07
N ASP A 99 -16.72 0.96 19.24
CA ASP A 99 -17.33 -0.31 19.65
C ASP A 99 -18.86 -0.23 19.68
N GLU A 100 -19.39 0.81 20.31
CA GLU A 100 -20.83 1.08 20.40
C GLU A 100 -21.43 1.33 19.01
N LEU A 101 -20.78 2.15 18.18
CA LEU A 101 -21.21 2.40 16.80
C LEU A 101 -21.30 1.10 15.99
N VAL A 102 -20.20 0.35 15.91
CA VAL A 102 -20.11 -0.84 15.06
C VAL A 102 -21.06 -1.92 15.57
N SER A 103 -21.17 -2.11 16.89
CA SER A 103 -22.11 -3.05 17.50
C SER A 103 -23.57 -2.67 17.23
N TYR A 104 -23.90 -1.38 17.31
CA TYR A 104 -25.22 -0.87 16.99
C TYR A 104 -25.59 -1.13 15.52
N LEU A 105 -24.70 -0.78 14.58
CA LEU A 105 -24.94 -0.99 13.15
C LEU A 105 -25.07 -2.49 12.80
N ARG A 106 -24.20 -3.34 13.37
CA ARG A 106 -24.25 -4.79 13.14
C ARG A 106 -25.50 -5.44 13.73
N SER A 107 -25.89 -5.07 14.96
CA SER A 107 -27.10 -5.62 15.59
C SER A 107 -28.39 -5.26 14.84
N HIS A 108 -28.39 -4.15 14.10
CA HIS A 108 -29.49 -3.73 13.24
C HIS A 108 -29.33 -4.17 11.78
N GLY A 109 -28.31 -4.97 11.45
CA GLY A 109 -28.07 -5.48 10.09
C GLY A 109 -27.77 -4.40 9.05
N VAL A 110 -27.25 -3.24 9.49
CA VAL A 110 -27.01 -2.10 8.61
C VAL A 110 -25.86 -2.39 7.65
N LYS A 111 -26.11 -2.23 6.34
CA LYS A 111 -25.10 -2.31 5.29
C LYS A 111 -24.59 -0.90 4.98
N PHE A 112 -23.29 -0.67 5.08
CA PHE A 112 -22.65 0.60 4.73
C PHE A 112 -21.28 0.34 4.10
N GLY A 113 -20.73 1.34 3.42
CA GLY A 113 -19.44 1.22 2.72
C GLY A 113 -18.24 1.45 3.63
N MET A 114 -18.21 2.59 4.33
CA MET A 114 -17.14 2.99 5.25
C MET A 114 -17.65 3.94 6.36
N ILE A 115 -16.80 4.16 7.37
CA ILE A 115 -17.01 5.10 8.47
C ILE A 115 -16.17 6.36 8.23
N TRP A 116 -16.82 7.51 8.16
CA TRP A 116 -16.15 8.82 8.16
C TRP A 116 -16.06 9.35 9.59
N PHE A 117 -14.84 9.62 10.09
CA PHE A 117 -14.66 10.32 11.35
C PHE A 117 -14.82 11.81 11.10
N ASP A 118 -15.84 12.40 11.72
CA ASP A 118 -16.17 13.81 11.61
C ASP A 118 -15.34 14.62 12.63
N ILE A 119 -14.37 15.37 12.12
CA ILE A 119 -13.39 16.14 12.90
C ILE A 119 -13.63 17.62 12.66
N GLU A 120 -14.61 18.15 13.39
CA GLU A 120 -14.99 19.56 13.35
C GLU A 120 -15.41 20.09 14.73
N GLY A 121 -15.63 21.41 14.78
CA GLY A 121 -16.04 22.16 15.96
C GLY A 121 -14.96 22.14 17.04
N PRO A 122 -13.91 22.99 16.96
CA PRO A 122 -12.78 22.95 17.88
C PRO A 122 -13.17 23.02 19.35
N GLN A 123 -14.33 23.61 19.66
CA GLN A 123 -14.92 23.67 21.00
C GLN A 123 -15.33 22.30 21.58
N TYR A 124 -15.50 21.27 20.75
CA TYR A 124 -15.84 19.89 21.16
C TYR A 124 -14.60 19.03 21.39
N TRP A 125 -13.42 19.58 21.13
CA TRP A 125 -12.15 18.89 21.22
C TRP A 125 -11.29 19.44 22.36
N ARG A 126 -10.31 18.64 22.76
CA ARG A 126 -9.39 18.96 23.86
C ARG A 126 -8.10 19.54 23.30
N ASP A 127 -6.98 19.35 24.00
CA ASP A 127 -5.67 19.67 23.47
C ASP A 127 -5.26 18.73 22.33
N GLN A 128 -4.43 19.24 21.42
CA GLN A 128 -4.00 18.52 20.22
C GLN A 128 -3.27 17.20 20.55
N GLY A 129 -2.57 17.11 21.68
CA GLY A 129 -1.93 15.87 22.12
C GLY A 129 -2.97 14.78 22.37
N PHE A 130 -3.97 15.10 23.19
CA PHE A 130 -5.09 14.22 23.47
C PHE A 130 -5.87 13.86 22.20
N ASN A 131 -6.23 14.85 21.38
CA ASN A 131 -7.07 14.65 20.19
C ASN A 131 -6.43 13.65 19.20
N ARG A 132 -5.11 13.75 19.00
CA ARG A 132 -4.36 12.82 18.13
C ARG A 132 -4.33 11.41 18.68
N ALA A 133 -4.13 11.24 19.99
CA ALA A 133 -4.16 9.94 20.64
C ALA A 133 -5.56 9.32 20.56
N PHE A 134 -6.58 10.13 20.85
CA PHE A 134 -7.99 9.74 20.81
C PHE A 134 -8.41 9.30 19.41
N LEU A 135 -8.14 10.10 18.37
CA LEU A 135 -8.46 9.71 17.00
C LEU A 135 -7.64 8.51 16.52
N SER A 136 -6.37 8.39 16.91
CA SER A 136 -5.56 7.20 16.60
C SER A 136 -6.15 5.93 17.21
N GLU A 137 -6.64 6.00 18.45
CA GLU A 137 -7.33 4.91 19.12
C GLU A 137 -8.63 4.52 18.39
N ALA A 138 -9.46 5.51 18.01
CA ALA A 138 -10.69 5.28 17.26
C ALA A 138 -10.42 4.60 15.91
N ILE A 139 -9.44 5.12 15.15
CA ILE A 139 -9.00 4.55 13.87
C ILE A 139 -8.54 3.09 14.07
N ASN A 140 -7.67 2.84 15.04
CA ASN A 140 -7.16 1.49 15.29
C ASN A 140 -8.29 0.51 15.65
N LYS A 141 -9.28 0.95 16.43
CA LYS A 141 -10.45 0.15 16.78
C LYS A 141 -11.33 -0.15 15.57
N ALA A 142 -11.59 0.84 14.70
CA ALA A 142 -12.38 0.64 13.49
C ALA A 142 -11.67 -0.30 12.50
N LEU A 143 -10.35 -0.15 12.33
CA LEU A 143 -9.55 -1.08 11.53
C LEU A 143 -9.52 -2.49 12.11
N ALA A 144 -9.49 -2.63 13.45
CA ALA A 144 -9.59 -3.93 14.11
C ALA A 144 -10.95 -4.61 13.89
N TYR A 145 -12.02 -3.83 13.65
CA TYR A 145 -13.31 -4.35 13.22
C TYR A 145 -13.37 -4.75 11.74
N GLY A 146 -12.32 -4.46 10.97
CA GLY A 146 -12.28 -4.66 9.52
C GLY A 146 -12.98 -3.56 8.73
N GLU A 147 -13.35 -2.46 9.37
CA GLU A 147 -14.08 -1.37 8.72
C GLU A 147 -13.15 -0.52 7.87
N ARG A 148 -13.66 -0.04 6.73
CA ARG A 148 -13.01 1.02 5.95
C ARG A 148 -13.29 2.36 6.61
N ILE A 149 -12.31 3.25 6.63
CA ILE A 149 -12.44 4.55 7.28
C ILE A 149 -11.93 5.70 6.42
N GLY A 150 -12.48 6.88 6.65
CA GLY A 150 -12.06 8.16 6.07
C GLY A 150 -12.19 9.28 7.11
N ILE A 151 -11.65 10.45 6.80
CA ILE A 151 -11.70 11.63 7.67
C ILE A 151 -12.51 12.71 6.99
N TYR A 152 -13.53 13.21 7.69
CA TYR A 152 -14.20 14.45 7.34
C TYR A 152 -13.64 15.60 8.17
N THR A 153 -13.20 16.68 7.51
CA THR A 153 -12.66 17.87 8.18
C THR A 153 -12.43 19.01 7.18
N SER A 154 -11.93 20.16 7.61
CA SER A 154 -11.36 21.17 6.72
C SER A 154 -10.04 21.69 7.29
N ALA A 155 -9.26 22.45 6.51
CA ALA A 155 -8.02 23.05 7.02
C ALA A 155 -8.26 23.88 8.30
N SER A 156 -9.35 24.65 8.34
CA SER A 156 -9.70 25.50 9.48
C SER A 156 -10.22 24.74 10.69
N GLN A 157 -10.60 23.47 10.54
CA GLN A 157 -10.97 22.58 11.64
C GLN A 157 -9.78 21.74 12.11
N TRP A 158 -9.07 21.12 11.16
CA TRP A 158 -7.98 20.21 11.43
C TRP A 158 -6.82 20.89 12.17
N GLU A 159 -6.40 22.09 11.75
CA GLU A 159 -5.26 22.76 12.37
C GLU A 159 -5.50 23.11 13.85
N PRO A 160 -6.64 23.74 14.24
CA PRO A 160 -6.94 23.93 15.65
C PRO A 160 -7.03 22.63 16.46
N ILE A 161 -7.67 21.59 15.90
CA ILE A 161 -7.98 20.36 16.62
C ILE A 161 -6.75 19.42 16.73
N MET A 162 -5.99 19.27 15.65
CA MET A 162 -4.94 18.26 15.49
C MET A 162 -3.54 18.86 15.32
N GLY A 163 -3.43 20.17 15.11
CA GLY A 163 -2.18 20.84 14.78
C GLY A 163 -1.65 20.40 13.41
N ASN A 164 -0.33 20.30 13.30
CA ASN A 164 0.36 19.86 12.08
C ASN A 164 0.38 18.33 11.87
N TRP A 165 -0.51 17.59 12.53
CA TRP A 165 -0.48 16.14 12.52
C TRP A 165 -0.95 15.56 11.18
N ALA A 166 -0.13 14.66 10.62
CA ALA A 166 -0.37 14.00 9.34
C ALA A 166 -0.89 12.55 9.48
N GLY A 167 -1.19 12.07 10.70
CA GLY A 167 -1.56 10.67 10.92
C GLY A 167 -2.89 10.26 10.27
N GLY A 168 -3.77 11.22 9.95
CA GLY A 168 -4.99 11.01 9.17
C GLY A 168 -4.75 10.84 7.66
N ALA A 169 -3.64 11.36 7.13
CA ALA A 169 -3.39 11.52 5.69
C ALA A 169 -3.34 10.22 4.87
N ARG A 170 -3.13 9.09 5.55
CA ARG A 170 -3.15 7.75 4.93
C ARG A 170 -4.57 7.26 4.57
N PHE A 171 -5.61 7.99 4.97
CA PHE A 171 -7.01 7.65 4.72
C PHE A 171 -7.68 8.69 3.79
N PRO A 172 -8.75 8.31 3.06
CA PRO A 172 -9.50 9.25 2.23
C PRO A 172 -9.95 10.48 3.01
N LEU A 173 -9.85 11.65 2.38
CA LEU A 173 -10.32 12.92 2.90
C LEU A 173 -11.66 13.31 2.26
N TRP A 174 -12.65 13.56 3.09
CA TRP A 174 -13.88 14.27 2.75
C TRP A 174 -13.73 15.69 3.30
N TYR A 175 -13.40 16.66 2.44
CA TYR A 175 -13.12 18.01 2.94
C TYR A 175 -14.31 18.96 2.81
N ALA A 176 -14.51 19.82 3.80
CA ALA A 176 -15.53 20.85 3.76
C ALA A 176 -14.97 22.18 3.24
N HIS A 177 -15.60 22.74 2.22
CA HIS A 177 -15.43 24.14 1.80
C HIS A 177 -16.68 24.62 1.06
N TYR A 178 -17.45 25.50 1.71
CA TYR A 178 -18.79 25.90 1.27
C TYR A 178 -18.75 27.06 0.27
N ASP A 179 -18.27 26.77 -0.93
CA ASP A 179 -18.13 27.74 -2.01
C ASP A 179 -19.19 27.59 -3.12
N ASN A 180 -20.17 26.70 -2.94
CA ASN A 180 -21.17 26.35 -3.96
C ASN A 180 -20.57 25.76 -5.24
N ASN A 181 -19.29 25.37 -5.24
CA ASN A 181 -18.59 24.88 -6.43
C ASN A 181 -18.28 23.38 -6.28
N PRO A 182 -18.97 22.50 -7.03
CA PRO A 182 -18.74 21.05 -6.98
C PRO A 182 -17.48 20.64 -7.76
N SER A 183 -16.36 21.28 -7.47
CA SER A 183 -15.04 21.01 -8.03
C SER A 183 -14.00 20.96 -6.92
N PHE A 184 -12.85 20.36 -7.22
CA PHE A 184 -11.71 20.29 -6.31
C PHE A 184 -10.65 21.37 -6.57
N SER A 185 -10.94 22.35 -7.43
CA SER A 185 -9.93 23.33 -7.89
C SER A 185 -9.45 24.28 -6.78
N ASP A 186 -10.25 24.44 -5.73
CA ASP A 186 -9.98 25.25 -4.56
C ASP A 186 -9.20 24.49 -3.47
N PHE A 187 -9.06 23.16 -3.59
CA PHE A 187 -8.41 22.36 -2.57
C PHE A 187 -6.93 22.78 -2.40
N ARG A 188 -6.54 22.98 -1.15
CA ARG A 188 -5.14 23.21 -0.74
C ARG A 188 -4.74 22.12 0.24
N SER A 189 -3.50 21.66 0.15
CA SER A 189 -2.99 20.62 1.04
C SER A 189 -2.95 21.10 2.50
N PHE A 190 -3.43 20.26 3.40
CA PHE A 190 -3.37 20.45 4.85
C PHE A 190 -3.36 19.07 5.52
N GLY A 191 -2.92 18.97 6.78
CA GLY A 191 -3.00 17.73 7.56
C GLY A 191 -2.33 16.51 6.92
N GLY A 192 -1.40 16.72 5.99
CA GLY A 192 -0.72 15.68 5.19
C GLY A 192 -1.48 15.22 3.93
N TRP A 193 -2.71 15.65 3.69
CA TRP A 193 -3.44 15.34 2.46
C TRP A 193 -3.00 16.23 1.30
N SER A 194 -2.69 15.61 0.17
CA SER A 194 -2.42 16.30 -1.10
C SER A 194 -3.60 16.26 -2.07
N ARG A 195 -4.59 15.39 -1.83
CA ARG A 195 -5.80 15.25 -2.65
C ARG A 195 -6.98 14.77 -1.80
N PRO A 196 -8.19 15.35 -1.97
CA PRO A 196 -9.41 14.86 -1.35
C PRO A 196 -10.11 13.80 -2.21
N ALA A 197 -10.93 12.97 -1.57
CA ALA A 197 -11.83 12.00 -2.20
C ALA A 197 -13.25 12.57 -2.41
N ILE A 198 -13.74 13.34 -1.42
CA ILE A 198 -15.05 14.00 -1.43
C ILE A 198 -14.87 15.47 -1.02
N LYS A 199 -15.68 16.36 -1.60
CA LYS A 199 -15.85 17.74 -1.13
C LYS A 199 -17.30 17.93 -0.68
N GLN A 200 -17.50 18.48 0.51
CA GLN A 200 -18.77 19.09 0.90
C GLN A 200 -18.74 20.56 0.46
N TYR A 201 -19.48 20.89 -0.60
CA TYR A 201 -19.40 22.19 -1.28
C TYR A 201 -20.55 23.13 -0.92
N HIS A 202 -21.58 22.63 -0.25
CA HIS A 202 -22.71 23.41 0.24
C HIS A 202 -23.24 22.79 1.53
N GLY A 203 -23.35 23.58 2.59
CA GLY A 203 -23.98 23.15 3.84
C GLY A 203 -25.50 22.99 3.71
N THR A 204 -26.20 23.07 4.84
CA THR A 204 -27.58 22.61 4.93
C THR A 204 -28.52 23.29 3.95
N ALA A 205 -29.05 22.49 3.02
CA ALA A 205 -30.12 22.80 2.11
C ALA A 205 -31.33 21.92 2.41
N TYR A 206 -32.53 22.43 2.11
CA TYR A 206 -33.75 21.63 2.17
C TYR A 206 -34.12 21.18 0.76
N GLU A 207 -34.06 19.86 0.53
CA GLU A 207 -34.38 19.24 -0.75
C GLU A 207 -35.14 17.94 -0.52
N CYS A 208 -36.16 17.66 -1.32
CA CYS A 208 -36.97 16.43 -1.20
C CYS A 208 -37.57 16.20 0.21
N GLY A 209 -37.81 17.28 0.98
CA GLY A 209 -38.34 17.22 2.34
C GLY A 209 -37.31 16.80 3.40
N ALA A 210 -36.02 16.79 3.08
CA ALA A 210 -34.92 16.49 3.98
C ALA A 210 -33.92 17.65 4.08
N GLY A 211 -33.33 17.85 5.26
CA GLY A 211 -32.14 18.68 5.41
C GLY A 211 -30.91 17.88 4.98
N ILE A 212 -30.22 18.35 3.95
CA ILE A 212 -29.06 17.70 3.32
C ILE A 212 -27.89 18.67 3.24
N ASP A 213 -26.68 18.16 3.34
CA ASP A 213 -25.47 18.86 2.90
C ASP A 213 -25.02 18.25 1.56
N LYS A 214 -24.55 19.09 0.61
CA LYS A 214 -24.25 18.63 -0.76
C LYS A 214 -22.77 18.34 -0.94
N ASN A 215 -22.51 17.20 -1.57
CA ASN A 215 -21.19 16.65 -1.76
C ASN A 215 -20.90 16.34 -3.23
N CYS A 216 -19.63 16.46 -3.62
CA CYS A 216 -19.15 15.96 -4.89
C CYS A 216 -17.93 15.06 -4.68
N ALA A 217 -17.83 13.99 -5.47
CA ALA A 217 -16.70 13.09 -5.54
C ALA A 217 -16.12 13.12 -6.97
N TRP A 218 -14.86 12.70 -7.13
CA TRP A 218 -14.28 12.55 -8.46
C TRP A 218 -15.16 11.65 -9.33
N SER A 219 -15.50 12.15 -10.51
CA SER A 219 -16.18 11.38 -11.53
C SER A 219 -15.28 10.26 -12.01
N LEU A 220 -15.50 9.02 -11.56
CA LEU A 220 -14.98 7.91 -12.32
C LEU A 220 -15.76 7.87 -13.64
N PRO A 221 -15.10 7.81 -14.81
CA PRO A 221 -15.80 7.55 -16.07
C PRO A 221 -16.32 6.11 -16.03
N LEU A 222 -17.49 5.93 -15.42
CA LEU A 222 -18.16 4.65 -15.24
C LEU A 222 -19.56 4.74 -15.84
N LEU A 223 -19.64 4.76 -17.18
CA LEU A 223 -20.86 4.27 -17.84
C LEU A 223 -20.67 3.74 -19.26
N VAL A 224 -19.55 4.01 -19.95
CA VAL A 224 -19.23 3.29 -21.20
C VAL A 224 -18.36 2.06 -20.93
N ALA A 225 -17.44 2.12 -19.97
CA ALA A 225 -16.64 0.96 -19.57
C ALA A 225 -17.49 -0.09 -18.83
N ALA A 226 -18.43 0.30 -17.97
CA ALA A 226 -19.23 -0.65 -17.18
C ALA A 226 -20.34 -1.34 -17.99
N VAL A 227 -20.93 -0.68 -18.99
CA VAL A 227 -21.95 -1.29 -19.86
C VAL A 227 -21.32 -2.17 -20.94
N LEU A 228 -20.16 -1.79 -21.49
CA LEU A 228 -19.39 -2.70 -22.36
C LEU A 228 -18.76 -3.86 -21.57
N LEU A 229 -18.39 -3.66 -20.30
CA LEU A 229 -17.97 -4.75 -19.42
C LEU A 229 -19.16 -5.61 -18.97
N ALA A 230 -20.38 -5.08 -18.83
CA ALA A 230 -21.57 -5.87 -18.48
C ALA A 230 -22.15 -6.63 -19.68
N ILE A 231 -22.06 -6.09 -20.90
CA ILE A 231 -22.41 -6.81 -22.13
C ILE A 231 -21.32 -7.85 -22.47
N ALA A 232 -20.04 -7.61 -22.13
CA ALA A 232 -18.97 -8.60 -22.24
C ALA A 232 -18.88 -9.59 -21.05
N CYS A 233 -19.43 -9.25 -19.87
CA CYS A 233 -19.60 -10.16 -18.73
C CYS A 233 -20.98 -10.85 -18.72
N GLY A 234 -21.80 -10.62 -19.75
CA GLY A 234 -22.85 -11.54 -20.14
C GLY A 234 -22.23 -12.86 -20.59
N ALA A 235 -21.95 -13.73 -19.60
CA ALA A 235 -21.46 -15.10 -19.73
C ALA A 235 -20.02 -15.31 -20.21
N HIS A 236 -19.03 -14.84 -19.44
CA HIS A 236 -17.71 -15.51 -19.45
C HIS A 236 -17.25 -15.80 -18.01
N LYS A 237 -17.06 -17.09 -17.72
CA LYS A 237 -16.53 -17.62 -16.45
C LYS A 237 -15.22 -16.90 -16.11
N ALA A 238 -15.04 -16.46 -14.86
CA ALA A 238 -13.73 -16.02 -14.38
C ALA A 238 -12.74 -17.17 -14.61
N ASP A 239 -11.62 -16.91 -15.28
CA ASP A 239 -10.62 -17.95 -15.53
C ASP A 239 -10.15 -18.49 -14.17
N ALA A 240 -10.36 -19.77 -13.94
CA ALA A 240 -9.94 -20.46 -12.73
C ALA A 240 -8.46 -20.81 -12.85
N THR A 241 -7.64 -20.44 -11.86
CA THR A 241 -6.24 -20.86 -11.82
C THR A 241 -6.11 -22.03 -10.85
N TYR A 242 -5.77 -23.19 -11.39
CA TYR A 242 -5.56 -24.40 -10.61
C TYR A 242 -4.08 -24.59 -10.29
N GLY A 243 -3.80 -25.14 -9.13
CA GLY A 243 -2.47 -25.53 -8.71
C GLY A 243 -2.49 -26.79 -7.87
N VAL A 244 -1.31 -27.22 -7.44
CA VAL A 244 -1.16 -28.40 -6.58
C VAL A 244 -0.15 -28.11 -5.48
N ASP A 245 -0.25 -28.82 -4.38
CA ASP A 245 0.82 -28.91 -3.41
C ASP A 245 1.27 -30.35 -3.20
N VAL A 246 2.55 -30.51 -2.86
CA VAL A 246 3.22 -31.81 -2.79
C VAL A 246 4.18 -31.88 -1.60
N SER A 247 4.21 -33.06 -0.98
CA SER A 247 5.10 -33.41 0.13
C SER A 247 6.14 -34.49 -0.24
N SER A 248 6.15 -34.93 -1.51
CA SER A 248 7.04 -35.97 -2.03
C SER A 248 7.85 -35.47 -3.23
N SER A 249 8.92 -36.21 -3.59
CA SER A 249 9.74 -35.88 -4.76
C SER A 249 8.94 -35.99 -6.05
N VAL A 250 8.97 -34.94 -6.88
CA VAL A 250 8.33 -34.92 -8.20
C VAL A 250 9.38 -34.68 -9.28
N THR A 251 9.37 -35.52 -10.32
CA THR A 251 10.30 -35.40 -11.46
C THR A 251 9.88 -34.25 -12.40
N PRO A 252 10.77 -33.73 -13.25
CA PRO A 252 10.40 -32.73 -14.26
C PRO A 252 9.27 -33.20 -15.20
N ALA A 253 9.25 -34.50 -15.53
CA ALA A 253 8.18 -35.12 -16.32
C ALA A 253 6.84 -35.12 -15.57
N GLY A 254 6.85 -35.40 -14.26
CA GLY A 254 5.66 -35.31 -13.41
C GLY A 254 5.09 -33.89 -13.38
N TRP A 255 5.93 -32.87 -13.16
CA TRP A 255 5.51 -31.47 -13.20
C TRP A 255 5.01 -31.03 -14.59
N THR A 256 5.66 -31.49 -15.65
CA THR A 256 5.20 -31.24 -17.03
C THR A 256 3.81 -31.85 -17.26
N CYS A 257 3.59 -33.07 -16.78
CA CYS A 257 2.29 -33.74 -16.88
C CYS A 257 1.21 -32.98 -16.09
N LEU A 258 1.48 -32.59 -14.83
CA LEU A 258 0.57 -31.78 -14.03
C LEU A 258 0.22 -30.47 -14.73
N ARG A 259 1.22 -29.81 -15.33
CA ARG A 259 1.00 -28.58 -16.11
C ARG A 259 0.13 -28.81 -17.35
N ASN A 260 0.33 -29.92 -18.05
CA ASN A 260 -0.51 -30.31 -19.18
C ASN A 260 -1.94 -30.67 -18.75
N ASN A 261 -2.14 -31.11 -17.51
CA ASN A 261 -3.46 -31.35 -16.92
C ASN A 261 -4.12 -30.07 -16.37
N GLY A 262 -3.56 -28.88 -16.65
CA GLY A 262 -4.18 -27.60 -16.35
C GLY A 262 -3.77 -26.97 -15.01
N PHE A 263 -2.82 -27.57 -14.29
CA PHE A 263 -2.23 -26.94 -13.11
C PHE A 263 -1.15 -25.93 -13.52
N SER A 264 -1.09 -24.79 -12.84
CA SER A 264 -0.25 -23.65 -13.24
C SER A 264 0.62 -23.10 -12.12
N PHE A 265 0.35 -23.50 -10.88
CA PHE A 265 1.22 -23.24 -9.74
C PHE A 265 1.44 -24.49 -8.87
N GLY A 266 2.58 -24.53 -8.21
CA GLY A 266 2.97 -25.60 -7.28
C GLY A 266 3.37 -25.05 -5.91
N ILE A 267 3.01 -25.72 -4.83
CA ILE A 267 3.48 -25.40 -3.47
C ILE A 267 4.20 -26.64 -2.91
N VAL A 268 5.49 -26.53 -2.58
CA VAL A 268 6.32 -27.69 -2.21
C VAL A 268 6.68 -27.66 -0.73
N ARG A 269 6.54 -28.78 0.00
CA ARG A 269 6.99 -28.85 1.39
C ARG A 269 8.49 -28.63 1.47
N ALA A 270 8.91 -27.69 2.33
CA ALA A 270 10.31 -27.36 2.54
C ALA A 270 10.77 -27.53 4.00
N TYR A 271 9.85 -27.73 4.94
CA TYR A 271 10.15 -28.04 6.33
C TYR A 271 9.16 -29.06 6.87
N GLU A 272 9.66 -30.09 7.53
CA GLU A 272 8.89 -31.22 8.03
C GLU A 272 8.40 -30.98 9.47
N SER A 273 7.23 -31.53 9.80
CA SER A 273 6.63 -31.51 11.15
C SER A 273 7.46 -32.18 12.24
N ILE A 274 8.61 -32.76 11.89
CA ILE A 274 9.62 -33.32 12.79
C ILE A 274 10.79 -32.35 13.08
N GLY A 275 10.67 -31.08 12.67
CA GLY A 275 11.61 -30.03 13.08
C GLY A 275 12.90 -29.98 12.26
N GLN A 276 12.83 -30.26 10.95
CA GLN A 276 13.99 -30.19 10.04
C GLN A 276 13.58 -29.78 8.61
N PRO A 277 14.49 -29.20 7.80
CA PRO A 277 14.24 -28.97 6.38
C PRO A 277 13.97 -30.26 5.61
N ASP A 278 13.00 -30.25 4.70
CA ASP A 278 12.73 -31.41 3.83
C ASP A 278 13.82 -31.50 2.76
N SER A 279 14.64 -32.55 2.84
CA SER A 279 15.80 -32.74 1.95
C SER A 279 15.42 -32.87 0.47
N ARG A 280 14.15 -33.14 0.15
CA ARG A 280 13.62 -33.28 -1.22
C ARG A 280 13.19 -31.96 -1.84
N ALA A 281 13.03 -30.91 -1.04
CA ALA A 281 12.40 -29.66 -1.46
C ALA A 281 13.16 -28.96 -2.58
N ALA A 282 14.49 -28.86 -2.46
CA ALA A 282 15.32 -28.16 -3.46
C ALA A 282 15.18 -28.76 -4.87
N ALA A 283 15.31 -30.10 -4.98
CA ALA A 283 15.16 -30.79 -6.25
C ALA A 283 13.72 -30.69 -6.78
N THR A 284 12.73 -30.82 -5.90
CA THR A 284 11.31 -30.79 -6.29
C THR A 284 10.88 -29.41 -6.80
N VAL A 285 11.34 -28.33 -6.17
CA VAL A 285 11.11 -26.95 -6.64
C VAL A 285 11.83 -26.67 -7.96
N ALA A 286 13.09 -27.10 -8.10
CA ALA A 286 13.82 -26.97 -9.36
C ALA A 286 13.10 -27.70 -10.51
N ASN A 287 12.59 -28.90 -10.22
CA ASN A 287 11.82 -29.69 -11.17
C ASN A 287 10.47 -29.05 -11.52
N ALA A 288 9.82 -28.33 -10.58
CA ALA A 288 8.57 -27.61 -10.82
C ALA A 288 8.78 -26.48 -11.85
N TRP A 289 9.85 -25.72 -11.69
CA TRP A 289 10.24 -24.70 -12.68
C TRP A 289 10.63 -25.32 -14.02
N ALA A 290 11.40 -26.40 -14.02
CA ALA A 290 11.78 -27.11 -15.25
C ALA A 290 10.58 -27.72 -15.97
N GLY A 291 9.54 -28.16 -15.24
CA GLY A 291 8.28 -28.66 -15.78
C GLY A 291 7.36 -27.56 -16.35
N GLY A 292 7.70 -26.29 -16.11
CA GLY A 292 7.00 -25.14 -16.68
C GLY A 292 5.85 -24.60 -15.84
N MET A 293 5.86 -24.82 -14.51
CA MET A 293 4.93 -24.13 -13.63
C MET A 293 5.14 -22.60 -13.70
N ALA A 294 4.06 -21.84 -13.70
CA ALA A 294 4.10 -20.38 -13.78
C ALA A 294 4.46 -19.73 -12.44
N HIS A 295 4.06 -20.35 -11.33
CA HIS A 295 4.38 -19.94 -9.97
C HIS A 295 4.76 -21.13 -9.11
N VAL A 296 5.79 -20.99 -8.28
CA VAL A 296 6.21 -22.04 -7.32
C VAL A 296 6.49 -21.41 -5.97
N ASP A 297 5.75 -21.87 -4.97
CA ASP A 297 5.91 -21.52 -3.56
C ASP A 297 6.42 -22.72 -2.77
N VAL A 298 6.74 -22.50 -1.49
CA VAL A 298 7.06 -23.56 -0.54
C VAL A 298 6.20 -23.43 0.71
N TYR A 299 6.06 -24.51 1.47
CA TYR A 299 5.43 -24.47 2.79
C TYR A 299 6.29 -25.09 3.88
N MET A 300 6.10 -24.60 5.10
CA MET A 300 6.77 -25.04 6.31
C MET A 300 5.74 -25.58 7.27
N PHE A 301 5.85 -26.85 7.65
CA PHE A 301 5.09 -27.45 8.75
C PHE A 301 5.91 -27.30 10.04
N PRO A 302 5.62 -26.31 10.91
CA PRO A 302 6.44 -26.06 12.09
C PRO A 302 6.25 -27.15 13.15
N CYS A 303 7.29 -27.43 13.93
CA CYS A 303 7.23 -28.38 15.05
C CYS A 303 7.39 -27.67 16.41
N PRO A 304 6.31 -27.14 17.01
CA PRO A 304 6.38 -26.42 18.29
C PRO A 304 6.78 -27.31 19.49
N THR A 305 6.81 -28.62 19.32
CA THR A 305 7.17 -29.63 20.34
C THR A 305 8.57 -30.22 20.18
N CYS A 306 9.28 -29.92 19.08
CA CYS A 306 10.61 -30.48 18.78
C CYS A 306 11.78 -29.80 19.52
N GLY A 307 11.52 -28.96 20.53
CA GLY A 307 12.54 -28.32 21.37
C GLY A 307 13.32 -27.15 20.74
N LYS A 308 13.20 -26.93 19.42
CA LYS A 308 13.75 -25.74 18.73
C LYS A 308 12.77 -24.56 18.83
N SER A 309 13.29 -23.35 19.03
CA SER A 309 12.48 -22.12 18.92
C SER A 309 11.95 -21.95 17.50
N ALA A 310 10.88 -21.17 17.36
CA ALA A 310 10.30 -20.85 16.06
C ALA A 310 11.31 -20.15 15.14
N SER A 311 12.13 -19.24 15.68
CA SER A 311 13.17 -18.57 14.91
C SER A 311 14.21 -19.56 14.38
N ASN A 312 14.64 -20.54 15.20
CA ASN A 312 15.62 -21.53 14.76
C ASN A 312 15.09 -22.40 13.61
N GLN A 313 13.81 -22.77 13.64
CA GLN A 313 13.21 -23.55 12.56
C GLN A 313 13.13 -22.75 11.26
N VAL A 314 12.80 -21.46 11.34
CA VAL A 314 12.85 -20.54 10.19
C VAL A 314 14.30 -20.37 9.70
N ASP A 315 15.28 -20.24 10.58
CA ASP A 315 16.69 -20.11 10.22
C ASP A 315 17.20 -21.32 9.45
N GLU A 316 16.84 -22.52 9.91
CA GLU A 316 17.18 -23.78 9.24
C GLU A 316 16.56 -23.88 7.85
N LEU A 317 15.26 -23.56 7.74
CA LEU A 317 14.57 -23.51 6.44
C LEU A 317 15.27 -22.54 5.49
N VAL A 318 15.51 -21.31 5.93
CA VAL A 318 16.11 -20.26 5.12
C VAL A 318 17.54 -20.61 4.72
N SER A 319 18.31 -21.17 5.64
CA SER A 319 19.68 -21.62 5.37
C SER A 319 19.70 -22.75 4.35
N TYR A 320 18.81 -23.74 4.48
CA TYR A 320 18.66 -24.83 3.51
C TYR A 320 18.24 -24.33 2.12
N LEU A 321 17.21 -23.48 2.04
CA LEU A 321 16.73 -22.95 0.75
C LEU A 321 17.79 -22.10 0.06
N ARG A 322 18.53 -21.26 0.80
CA ARG A 322 19.59 -20.41 0.25
C ARG A 322 20.82 -21.22 -0.16
N SER A 323 21.26 -22.18 0.66
CA SER A 323 22.43 -23.01 0.35
C SER A 323 22.21 -23.89 -0.89
N ASN A 324 20.97 -24.28 -1.16
CA ASN A 324 20.58 -25.03 -2.34
C ASN A 324 20.08 -24.15 -3.51
N GLY A 325 20.16 -22.82 -3.40
CA GLY A 325 19.76 -21.90 -4.48
C GLY A 325 18.28 -22.00 -4.89
N VAL A 326 17.40 -22.37 -3.95
CA VAL A 326 15.99 -22.62 -4.24
C VAL A 326 15.27 -21.31 -4.58
N ARG A 327 14.63 -21.26 -5.75
CA ARG A 327 13.81 -20.14 -6.21
C ARG A 327 12.34 -20.40 -5.86
N TYR A 328 11.72 -19.53 -5.07
CA TYR A 328 10.32 -19.64 -4.66
C TYR A 328 9.70 -18.24 -4.51
N GLY A 329 8.36 -18.15 -4.54
CA GLY A 329 7.63 -16.89 -4.38
C GLY A 329 7.30 -16.55 -2.92
N MET A 330 6.71 -17.50 -2.20
CA MET A 330 6.20 -17.38 -0.83
C MET A 330 6.56 -18.60 0.03
N VAL A 331 6.65 -18.39 1.35
CA VAL A 331 6.60 -19.46 2.36
C VAL A 331 5.23 -19.47 3.04
N TRP A 332 4.50 -20.56 2.91
CA TRP A 332 3.25 -20.79 3.62
C TRP A 332 3.53 -21.48 4.96
N PHE A 333 3.10 -20.88 6.07
CA PHE A 333 3.12 -21.57 7.37
C PHE A 333 1.91 -22.49 7.46
N ASP A 334 2.18 -23.78 7.55
CA ASP A 334 1.19 -24.83 7.65
C ASP A 334 0.78 -25.01 9.12
N ILE A 335 -0.44 -24.56 9.44
CA ILE A 335 -0.99 -24.52 10.80
C ILE A 335 -2.16 -25.50 10.87
N GLU A 336 -1.82 -26.76 11.07
CA GLU A 336 -2.77 -27.86 11.18
C GLU A 336 -2.31 -28.94 12.18
N GLY A 337 -3.18 -29.92 12.40
CA GLY A 337 -2.96 -31.07 13.26
C GLY A 337 -2.87 -30.65 14.73
N PRO A 338 -3.99 -30.38 15.42
CA PRO A 338 -3.98 -29.81 16.77
C PRO A 338 -3.18 -30.65 17.77
N GLN A 339 -3.02 -31.96 17.51
CA GLN A 339 -2.18 -32.89 18.28
C GLN A 339 -0.68 -32.55 18.25
N TYR A 340 -0.20 -31.79 17.26
CA TYR A 340 1.21 -31.37 17.15
C TYR A 340 1.50 -30.07 17.91
N TRP A 341 0.46 -29.38 18.36
CA TRP A 341 0.55 -28.06 18.99
C TRP A 341 0.38 -28.14 20.51
N ARG A 342 0.73 -27.04 21.18
CA ARG A 342 0.64 -26.91 22.64
C ARG A 342 -0.62 -26.11 23.00
N ASP A 343 -0.58 -25.35 24.09
CA ASP A 343 -1.63 -24.42 24.45
C ASP A 343 -1.65 -23.19 23.51
N GLN A 344 -2.82 -22.57 23.38
CA GLN A 344 -3.04 -21.46 22.46
C GLN A 344 -2.14 -20.25 22.75
N GLY A 345 -1.78 -20.00 24.01
CA GLY A 345 -0.88 -18.90 24.38
C GLY A 345 0.52 -19.12 23.79
N PHE A 346 1.06 -20.33 24.01
CA PHE A 346 2.33 -20.75 23.43
C PHE A 346 2.28 -20.73 21.90
N ASN A 347 1.24 -21.29 21.29
CA ASN A 347 1.14 -21.42 19.84
C ASN A 347 1.14 -20.04 19.13
N ARG A 348 0.42 -19.05 19.70
CA ARG A 348 0.39 -17.67 19.19
C ARG A 348 1.77 -17.01 19.29
N ALA A 349 2.47 -17.20 20.41
CA ALA A 349 3.81 -16.65 20.61
C ALA A 349 4.82 -17.31 19.65
N PHE A 350 4.78 -18.63 19.52
CA PHE A 350 5.62 -19.41 18.62
C PHE A 350 5.41 -18.98 17.15
N LEU A 351 4.16 -18.90 16.68
CA LEU A 351 3.90 -18.46 15.30
C LEU A 351 4.24 -16.97 15.09
N SER A 352 4.02 -16.10 16.08
CA SER A 352 4.45 -14.70 16.00
C SER A 352 5.97 -14.58 15.87
N GLU A 353 6.72 -15.40 16.60
CA GLU A 353 8.17 -15.48 16.49
C GLU A 353 8.61 -15.97 15.10
N ALA A 354 8.01 -17.06 14.59
CA ALA A 354 8.29 -17.57 13.24
C ALA A 354 8.03 -16.51 12.16
N ILE A 355 6.88 -15.84 12.23
CA ILE A 355 6.48 -14.76 11.33
C ILE A 355 7.49 -13.63 11.38
N ASN A 356 7.82 -13.12 12.58
CA ASN A 356 8.75 -12.01 12.73
C ASN A 356 10.14 -12.39 12.20
N ARG A 357 10.57 -13.64 12.40
CA ARG A 357 11.84 -14.13 11.89
C ARG A 357 11.85 -14.21 10.37
N ALA A 358 10.81 -14.76 9.75
CA ALA A 358 10.68 -14.84 8.30
C ALA A 358 10.63 -13.46 7.65
N LEU A 359 9.86 -12.53 8.23
CA LEU A 359 9.84 -11.12 7.80
C LEU A 359 11.20 -10.44 7.96
N GLY A 360 11.96 -10.78 9.01
CA GLY A 360 13.35 -10.33 9.20
C GLY A 360 14.30 -10.78 8.08
N TYR A 361 13.99 -11.89 7.39
CA TYR A 361 14.69 -12.34 6.19
C TYR A 361 14.17 -11.75 4.89
N GLY A 362 13.11 -10.92 4.93
CA GLY A 362 12.44 -10.36 3.76
C GLY A 362 11.59 -11.37 2.97
N ILE A 363 11.14 -12.44 3.63
CA ILE A 363 10.37 -13.52 2.99
C ILE A 363 8.90 -13.11 2.92
N ASN A 364 8.29 -13.28 1.74
CA ASN A 364 6.83 -13.22 1.60
C ASN A 364 6.23 -14.44 2.29
N ILE A 365 5.22 -14.22 3.14
CA ILE A 365 4.58 -15.29 3.89
C ILE A 365 3.06 -15.32 3.70
N GLY A 366 2.49 -16.50 3.87
CA GLY A 366 1.07 -16.75 3.98
C GLY A 366 0.79 -17.80 5.06
N ILE A 367 -0.48 -17.99 5.40
CA ILE A 367 -0.91 -18.99 6.38
C ILE A 367 -1.78 -20.02 5.68
N TYR A 368 -1.42 -21.31 5.80
CA TYR A 368 -2.29 -22.41 5.45
C TYR A 368 -2.99 -22.94 6.70
N THR A 369 -4.31 -22.99 6.67
CA THR A 369 -5.13 -23.51 7.77
C THR A 369 -6.61 -23.62 7.36
N SER A 370 -7.46 -24.08 8.28
CA SER A 370 -8.92 -24.00 8.17
C SER A 370 -9.51 -23.58 9.52
N ALA A 371 -10.81 -23.26 9.56
CA ALA A 371 -11.49 -22.92 10.81
C ALA A 371 -11.39 -24.04 11.86
N SER A 372 -11.46 -25.31 11.43
CA SER A 372 -11.38 -26.47 12.33
C SER A 372 -9.96 -26.74 12.84
N GLN A 373 -8.93 -26.21 12.18
CA GLN A 373 -7.54 -26.28 12.62
C GLN A 373 -7.16 -25.06 13.46
N TRP A 374 -7.45 -23.86 12.96
CA TRP A 374 -7.08 -22.59 13.58
C TRP A 374 -7.72 -22.41 14.96
N ASN A 375 -9.02 -22.72 15.10
CA ASN A 375 -9.72 -22.44 16.36
C ASN A 375 -9.18 -23.28 17.54
N PRO A 376 -8.96 -24.61 17.41
CA PRO A 376 -8.29 -25.38 18.47
C PRO A 376 -6.85 -24.90 18.76
N ILE A 377 -6.06 -24.62 17.72
CA ILE A 377 -4.63 -24.31 17.84
C ILE A 377 -4.38 -22.89 18.36
N MET A 378 -5.12 -21.92 17.84
CA MET A 378 -4.87 -20.48 18.03
C MET A 378 -6.01 -19.77 18.76
N GLY A 379 -7.19 -20.39 18.91
CA GLY A 379 -8.37 -19.73 19.46
C GLY A 379 -8.89 -18.63 18.53
N ASN A 380 -9.35 -17.53 19.12
CA ASN A 380 -9.86 -16.36 18.38
C ASN A 380 -8.75 -15.39 17.92
N TRP A 381 -7.49 -15.82 17.89
CA TRP A 381 -6.37 -14.95 17.58
C TRP A 381 -6.38 -14.53 16.10
N ALA A 382 -6.30 -13.21 15.86
CA ALA A 382 -6.35 -12.60 14.54
C ALA A 382 -4.97 -12.17 13.99
N GLY A 383 -3.87 -12.51 14.68
CA GLY A 383 -2.53 -12.03 14.30
C GLY A 383 -2.02 -12.56 12.96
N GLY A 384 -2.58 -13.66 12.46
CA GLY A 384 -2.32 -14.18 11.11
C GLY A 384 -3.04 -13.42 9.99
N ALA A 385 -4.16 -12.74 10.28
CA ALA A 385 -5.10 -12.20 9.29
C ALA A 385 -4.54 -11.11 8.37
N ARG A 386 -3.40 -10.51 8.74
CA ARG A 386 -2.69 -9.53 7.91
C ARG A 386 -1.93 -10.18 6.73
N PHE A 387 -1.86 -11.52 6.68
CA PHE A 387 -1.21 -12.28 5.60
C PHE A 387 -2.24 -13.06 4.78
N PRO A 388 -1.94 -13.40 3.51
CA PRO A 388 -2.81 -14.23 2.68
C PRO A 388 -3.16 -15.56 3.34
N LEU A 389 -4.40 -16.01 3.14
CA LEU A 389 -4.90 -17.30 3.62
C LEU A 389 -4.95 -18.31 2.48
N TRP A 390 -4.29 -19.45 2.68
CA TRP A 390 -4.49 -20.68 1.93
C TRP A 390 -5.42 -21.57 2.75
N TYR A 391 -6.68 -21.61 2.33
CA TYR A 391 -7.80 -22.20 3.07
C TYR A 391 -8.01 -23.66 2.70
N ALA A 392 -7.99 -24.57 3.68
CA ALA A 392 -8.31 -25.98 3.45
C ALA A 392 -9.79 -26.29 3.69
N HIS A 393 -10.47 -26.80 2.66
CA HIS A 393 -11.78 -27.44 2.80
C HIS A 393 -12.05 -28.39 1.62
N TYR A 394 -12.05 -29.69 1.92
CA TYR A 394 -12.07 -30.77 0.93
C TYR A 394 -13.48 -31.14 0.45
N ASP A 395 -14.19 -30.17 -0.11
CA ASP A 395 -15.56 -30.34 -0.62
C ASP A 395 -15.61 -30.70 -2.13
N GLY A 396 -14.45 -30.84 -2.77
CA GLY A 396 -14.35 -31.06 -4.22
C GLY A 396 -14.73 -29.84 -5.07
N SER A 397 -15.04 -28.69 -4.44
CA SER A 397 -15.50 -27.48 -5.10
C SER A 397 -14.38 -26.45 -5.20
N ALA A 398 -13.90 -26.21 -6.43
CA ALA A 398 -12.94 -25.18 -6.77
C ALA A 398 -13.59 -23.78 -6.78
N SER A 399 -14.08 -23.34 -5.62
CA SER A 399 -14.71 -22.03 -5.38
C SER A 399 -14.54 -21.62 -3.92
N PHE A 400 -14.75 -20.34 -3.59
CA PHE A 400 -14.79 -19.85 -2.20
C PHE A 400 -16.22 -19.75 -1.64
N GLY A 401 -17.23 -20.33 -2.31
CA GLY A 401 -18.63 -20.15 -1.92
C GLY A 401 -18.99 -20.71 -0.53
N ASP A 402 -18.18 -21.64 -0.06
CA ASP A 402 -18.24 -22.32 1.24
C ASP A 402 -17.48 -21.59 2.36
N PHE A 403 -16.66 -20.58 2.03
CA PHE A 403 -15.78 -19.96 3.00
C PHE A 403 -16.57 -19.13 4.04
N GLY A 404 -16.41 -19.50 5.31
CA GLY A 404 -16.81 -18.69 6.47
C GLY A 404 -15.62 -17.99 7.11
N SER A 405 -15.81 -16.76 7.61
CA SER A 405 -14.74 -16.01 8.27
C SER A 405 -14.29 -16.64 9.58
N PHE A 406 -12.98 -16.77 9.79
CA PHE A 406 -12.37 -17.23 11.05
C PHE A 406 -10.98 -16.60 11.20
N GLY A 407 -10.42 -16.60 12.42
CA GLY A 407 -9.04 -16.15 12.65
C GLY A 407 -8.71 -14.73 12.17
N GLY A 408 -9.72 -13.87 11.99
CA GLY A 408 -9.59 -12.52 11.42
C GLY A 408 -9.63 -12.44 9.89
N TRP A 409 -9.61 -13.55 9.16
CA TRP A 409 -9.74 -13.56 7.70
C TRP A 409 -11.20 -13.42 7.26
N SER A 410 -11.44 -12.49 6.34
CA SER A 410 -12.74 -12.30 5.69
C SER A 410 -12.78 -12.83 4.25
N ARG A 411 -11.63 -13.26 3.71
CA ARG A 411 -11.52 -13.87 2.38
C ARG A 411 -10.22 -14.69 2.26
N PRO A 412 -10.24 -15.85 1.60
CA PRO A 412 -9.05 -16.62 1.27
C PRO A 412 -8.38 -16.09 -0.02
N ALA A 413 -7.09 -16.42 -0.19
CA ALA A 413 -6.33 -16.18 -1.42
C ALA A 413 -6.23 -17.46 -2.28
N ILE A 414 -6.10 -18.62 -1.64
CA ILE A 414 -6.07 -19.95 -2.27
C ILE A 414 -7.03 -20.87 -1.49
N LYS A 415 -7.71 -21.81 -2.16
CA LYS A 415 -8.41 -22.93 -1.52
C LYS A 415 -7.78 -24.24 -1.93
N GLN A 416 -7.47 -25.08 -0.94
CA GLN A 416 -7.22 -26.51 -1.15
C GLN A 416 -8.56 -27.24 -1.07
N TYR A 417 -9.02 -27.81 -2.19
CA TYR A 417 -10.40 -28.31 -2.34
C TYR A 417 -10.50 -29.84 -2.53
N VAL A 418 -9.38 -30.51 -2.81
CA VAL A 418 -9.27 -31.98 -2.81
C VAL A 418 -7.94 -32.35 -2.17
N GLY A 419 -7.96 -33.22 -1.16
CA GLY A 419 -6.78 -33.81 -0.54
C GLY A 419 -6.52 -35.24 -1.00
N ASP A 420 -5.31 -35.74 -0.78
CA ASP A 420 -4.89 -37.14 -1.02
C ASP A 420 -5.16 -37.66 -2.44
N ALA A 421 -5.14 -36.77 -3.44
CA ALA A 421 -5.36 -37.15 -4.82
C ALA A 421 -4.09 -37.74 -5.46
N SER A 422 -4.26 -38.50 -6.54
CA SER A 422 -3.15 -38.94 -7.38
C SER A 422 -3.37 -38.51 -8.82
N GLU A 423 -2.40 -37.81 -9.38
CA GLU A 423 -2.40 -37.33 -10.76
C GLU A 423 -0.99 -37.45 -11.32
N CYS A 424 -0.85 -37.92 -12.57
CA CYS A 424 0.47 -38.12 -13.19
C CYS A 424 1.42 -39.05 -12.40
N GLY A 425 0.87 -39.96 -11.57
CA GLY A 425 1.66 -40.83 -10.68
C GLY A 425 2.26 -40.12 -9.46
N VAL A 426 1.80 -38.91 -9.16
CA VAL A 426 2.23 -38.08 -8.04
C VAL A 426 1.09 -37.95 -7.04
N GLY A 427 1.38 -38.08 -5.74
CA GLY A 427 0.44 -37.71 -4.68
C GLY A 427 0.36 -36.19 -4.56
N ILE A 428 -0.82 -35.62 -4.75
CA ILE A 428 -1.07 -34.18 -4.80
C ILE A 428 -2.30 -33.81 -3.98
N ASP A 429 -2.30 -32.59 -3.48
CA ASP A 429 -3.53 -31.91 -3.08
C ASP A 429 -3.86 -30.82 -4.11
N LYS A 430 -5.14 -30.66 -4.45
CA LYS A 430 -5.59 -29.75 -5.51
C LYS A 430 -5.96 -28.39 -4.92
N ASN A 431 -5.37 -27.36 -5.50
CA ASN A 431 -5.54 -25.96 -5.13
C ASN A 431 -6.22 -25.15 -6.22
N TRP A 432 -6.93 -24.11 -5.79
CA TRP A 432 -7.64 -23.19 -6.67
C TRP A 432 -7.52 -21.76 -6.17
N MET A 433 -7.36 -20.84 -7.11
CA MET A 433 -7.50 -19.40 -6.88
C MET A 433 -8.22 -18.75 -8.07
N THR A 434 -8.84 -17.59 -7.84
CA THR A 434 -9.42 -16.79 -8.92
C THR A 434 -8.29 -16.30 -9.83
N GLY A 435 -8.37 -16.57 -11.13
CA GLY A 435 -7.26 -16.28 -12.03
C GLY A 435 -6.98 -14.80 -12.23
N ALA A 436 -5.70 -14.50 -12.46
CA ALA A 436 -5.29 -13.20 -12.97
C ALA A 436 -5.89 -13.02 -14.36
N ARG A 437 -6.55 -11.88 -14.61
CA ARG A 437 -7.27 -11.58 -15.86
C ARG A 437 -6.37 -11.79 -17.10
N SER A 438 -6.52 -12.91 -17.78
CA SER A 438 -6.05 -13.13 -19.16
C SER A 438 -6.99 -12.39 -20.11
N LEU A 439 -6.53 -11.31 -20.75
CA LEU A 439 -7.29 -10.67 -21.83
C LEU A 439 -7.19 -11.51 -23.10
N PRO A 440 -8.31 -11.97 -23.70
CA PRO A 440 -8.29 -12.77 -24.92
C PRO A 440 -7.86 -11.96 -26.15
N LEU A 441 -7.20 -12.66 -27.09
CA LEU A 441 -6.48 -12.12 -28.27
C LEU A 441 -7.26 -11.14 -29.18
N LEU A 442 -8.59 -11.05 -29.10
CA LEU A 442 -9.34 -10.04 -29.87
C LEU A 442 -9.18 -8.61 -29.32
N VAL A 443 -8.78 -8.47 -28.06
CA VAL A 443 -8.47 -7.17 -27.47
C VAL A 443 -7.10 -6.65 -27.95
N ALA A 444 -6.22 -7.52 -28.45
CA ALA A 444 -4.92 -7.11 -28.99
C ALA A 444 -5.03 -6.25 -30.25
N ALA A 445 -6.04 -6.46 -31.10
CA ALA A 445 -6.23 -5.69 -32.33
C ALA A 445 -6.80 -4.29 -32.07
N VAL A 446 -7.66 -4.13 -31.06
CA VAL A 446 -8.21 -2.82 -30.66
C VAL A 446 -7.23 -2.06 -29.76
N LEU A 447 -6.46 -2.77 -28.92
CA LEU A 447 -5.36 -2.15 -28.18
C LEU A 447 -4.20 -1.71 -29.08
N LEU A 448 -3.94 -2.36 -30.23
CA LEU A 448 -2.95 -1.84 -31.20
C LEU A 448 -3.40 -0.54 -31.88
N ALA A 449 -4.70 -0.33 -32.06
CA ALA A 449 -5.23 0.92 -32.64
C ALA A 449 -5.21 2.09 -31.64
N PHE A 450 -5.35 1.82 -30.33
CA PHE A 450 -5.14 2.82 -29.27
C PHE A 450 -3.66 2.97 -28.83
N ALA A 451 -2.79 2.00 -29.13
CA ALA A 451 -1.35 2.08 -28.87
C ALA A 451 -0.58 3.05 -29.80
N CYS A 452 -1.21 3.57 -30.87
CA CYS A 452 -0.64 4.69 -31.63
C CYS A 452 -1.00 6.07 -31.05
N GLY A 453 -1.75 6.13 -29.94
CA GLY A 453 -2.03 7.35 -29.18
C GLY A 453 -1.53 7.24 -27.75
N ALA A 454 -0.23 6.98 -27.57
CA ALA A 454 0.39 7.00 -26.25
C ALA A 454 0.27 8.39 -25.61
N HIS A 455 -0.63 8.56 -24.64
CA HIS A 455 -0.38 9.50 -23.56
C HIS A 455 0.63 8.84 -22.63
N LYS A 456 1.90 9.26 -22.76
CA LYS A 456 2.94 9.00 -21.76
C LYS A 456 2.41 9.44 -20.40
N ALA A 457 2.55 8.61 -19.37
CA ALA A 457 2.76 9.18 -18.04
C ALA A 457 4.05 10.02 -18.16
N ASP A 458 3.96 11.32 -17.91
CA ASP A 458 5.10 12.21 -18.13
C ASP A 458 6.21 11.86 -17.13
N ALA A 459 7.26 11.23 -17.66
CA ALA A 459 8.56 11.10 -17.02
C ALA A 459 8.98 12.43 -16.39
N THR A 460 9.32 12.39 -15.11
CA THR A 460 9.63 13.57 -14.31
C THR A 460 11.15 13.67 -14.14
N TYR A 461 11.73 14.81 -14.53
CA TYR A 461 13.17 15.07 -14.37
C TYR A 461 13.46 15.86 -13.10
N GLY A 462 14.59 15.56 -12.45
CA GLY A 462 15.07 16.29 -11.30
C GLY A 462 16.59 16.44 -11.30
N VAL A 463 17.11 17.13 -10.29
CA VAL A 463 18.54 17.28 -10.07
C VAL A 463 18.89 17.10 -8.60
N ASP A 464 20.12 16.76 -8.31
CA ASP A 464 20.68 16.86 -6.96
C ASP A 464 21.91 17.74 -6.94
N VAL A 465 22.14 18.36 -5.77
CA VAL A 465 23.17 19.38 -5.59
C VAL A 465 23.86 19.26 -4.25
N SER A 466 25.16 19.52 -4.27
CA SER A 466 26.04 19.52 -3.09
C SER A 466 26.56 20.91 -2.71
N SER A 467 26.14 21.95 -3.46
CA SER A 467 26.57 23.34 -3.29
C SER A 467 25.38 24.29 -3.06
N SER A 468 25.67 25.55 -2.71
CA SER A 468 24.62 26.56 -2.54
C SER A 468 24.02 26.93 -3.89
N VAL A 469 22.69 26.88 -3.98
CA VAL A 469 21.96 27.25 -5.20
C VAL A 469 20.99 28.39 -4.87
N SER A 470 21.07 29.48 -5.63
CA SER A 470 20.17 30.63 -5.47
C SER A 470 18.78 30.32 -6.00
N THR A 471 17.77 31.10 -5.58
CA THR A 471 16.40 30.98 -6.10
C THR A 471 16.36 31.12 -7.62
N ALA A 472 17.11 32.06 -8.20
CA ALA A 472 17.20 32.23 -9.65
C ALA A 472 17.81 31.00 -10.35
N GLY A 473 18.78 30.34 -9.70
CA GLY A 473 19.35 29.09 -10.17
C GLY A 473 18.31 27.98 -10.23
N TRP A 474 17.56 27.77 -9.15
CA TRP A 474 16.46 26.80 -9.11
C TRP A 474 15.33 27.12 -10.09
N SER A 475 14.99 28.40 -10.27
CA SER A 475 14.04 28.83 -11.30
C SER A 475 14.52 28.55 -12.71
N CYS A 476 15.81 28.74 -12.98
CA CYS A 476 16.39 28.37 -14.27
C CYS A 476 16.31 26.85 -14.49
N LEU A 477 16.63 26.03 -13.48
CA LEU A 477 16.48 24.58 -13.56
C LEU A 477 15.02 24.19 -13.82
N HIS A 478 14.07 24.82 -13.12
CA HIS A 478 12.65 24.56 -13.32
C HIS A 478 12.17 24.89 -14.74
N GLN A 479 12.58 26.05 -15.27
CA GLN A 479 12.32 26.45 -16.66
C GLN A 479 12.95 25.51 -17.70
N ASN A 480 14.03 24.81 -17.33
CA ASN A 480 14.66 23.79 -18.16
C ASN A 480 14.01 22.39 -17.99
N GLY A 481 12.81 22.31 -17.41
CA GLY A 481 12.01 21.09 -17.35
C GLY A 481 12.30 20.17 -16.15
N PHE A 482 13.12 20.62 -15.20
CA PHE A 482 13.30 19.92 -13.94
C PHE A 482 12.19 20.29 -12.95
N SER A 483 11.73 19.32 -12.16
CA SER A 483 10.56 19.47 -11.30
C SER A 483 10.77 18.89 -9.90
N PHE A 484 11.87 18.18 -9.65
CA PHE A 484 12.31 17.86 -8.30
C PHE A 484 13.79 18.15 -8.06
N GLY A 485 14.13 18.44 -6.81
CA GLY A 485 15.49 18.72 -6.35
C GLY A 485 15.87 17.88 -5.12
N ILE A 486 17.10 17.39 -5.04
CA ILE A 486 17.62 16.69 -3.85
C ILE A 486 18.86 17.43 -3.33
N VAL A 487 18.81 17.96 -2.11
CA VAL A 487 19.87 18.84 -1.57
C VAL A 487 20.69 18.14 -0.51
N ARG A 488 22.03 18.22 -0.56
CA ARG A 488 22.86 17.70 0.54
C ARG A 488 22.54 18.41 1.85
N ALA A 489 22.20 17.65 2.88
CA ALA A 489 21.93 18.15 4.22
C ALA A 489 22.90 17.63 5.29
N TYR A 490 23.71 16.62 4.97
CA TYR A 490 24.74 16.10 5.87
C TYR A 490 25.98 15.70 5.08
N GLN A 491 27.16 16.03 5.60
CA GLN A 491 28.42 15.93 4.88
C GLN A 491 29.20 14.67 5.29
N SER A 492 29.95 14.12 4.35
CA SER A 492 30.78 12.90 4.50
C SER A 492 31.87 12.99 5.57
N PHE A 493 32.04 14.16 6.21
CA PHE A 493 32.91 14.37 7.37
C PHE A 493 32.15 14.54 8.70
N GLY A 494 30.87 14.15 8.75
CA GLY A 494 30.16 13.92 10.01
C GLY A 494 29.53 15.17 10.63
N GLN A 495 29.02 16.10 9.81
CA GLN A 495 28.32 17.30 10.27
C GLN A 495 27.17 17.70 9.31
N PRO A 496 26.11 18.36 9.81
CA PRO A 496 25.08 18.96 8.95
C PRO A 496 25.67 19.99 7.98
N ASP A 497 25.19 20.01 6.73
CA ASP A 497 25.60 21.02 5.75
C ASP A 497 24.89 22.34 6.06
N SER A 498 25.64 23.34 6.52
CA SER A 498 25.09 24.63 6.94
C SER A 498 24.37 25.40 5.83
N ARG A 499 24.57 25.01 4.56
CA ARG A 499 23.94 25.63 3.38
C ARG A 499 22.58 25.01 3.04
N ALA A 500 22.27 23.83 3.59
CA ALA A 500 21.11 23.04 3.17
C ALA A 500 19.78 23.77 3.39
N ALA A 501 19.60 24.43 4.54
CA ALA A 501 18.36 25.15 4.83
C ALA A 501 18.04 26.23 3.78
N ALA A 502 19.04 27.05 3.42
CA ALA A 502 18.89 28.08 2.40
C ALA A 502 18.68 27.47 1.00
N SER A 503 19.46 26.45 0.64
CA SER A 503 19.32 25.79 -0.67
C SER A 503 17.96 25.12 -0.86
N VAL A 504 17.40 24.47 0.16
CA VAL A 504 16.06 23.86 0.11
C VAL A 504 14.96 24.93 0.02
N ALA A 505 15.07 26.01 0.80
CA ALA A 505 14.13 27.14 0.70
C ALA A 505 14.15 27.76 -0.69
N ASN A 506 15.34 27.95 -1.27
CA ASN A 506 15.52 28.46 -2.63
C ASN A 506 14.97 27.49 -3.69
N ALA A 507 15.04 26.17 -3.47
CA ALA A 507 14.48 25.17 -4.39
C ALA A 507 12.96 25.28 -4.49
N TRP A 508 12.29 25.41 -3.34
CA TRP A 508 10.85 25.66 -3.29
C TRP A 508 10.47 27.00 -3.90
N ALA A 509 11.16 28.08 -3.52
CA ALA A 509 10.92 29.41 -4.07
C ALA A 509 11.22 29.47 -5.58
N GLY A 510 12.12 28.61 -6.06
CA GLY A 510 12.50 28.49 -7.46
C GLY A 510 11.47 27.78 -8.33
N GLY A 511 10.48 27.10 -7.72
CA GLY A 511 9.37 26.44 -8.43
C GLY A 511 9.47 24.93 -8.54
N MET A 512 10.39 24.27 -7.82
CA MET A 512 10.41 22.81 -7.77
C MET A 512 9.13 22.25 -7.13
N ALA A 513 8.57 21.20 -7.73
CA ALA A 513 7.35 20.53 -7.25
C ALA A 513 7.63 19.57 -6.08
N HIS A 514 8.83 18.99 -6.04
CA HIS A 514 9.29 18.13 -4.95
C HIS A 514 10.72 18.49 -4.54
N VAL A 515 11.00 18.58 -3.24
CA VAL A 515 12.36 18.82 -2.73
C VAL A 515 12.65 17.86 -1.60
N ASP A 516 13.71 17.08 -1.78
CA ASP A 516 14.24 16.12 -0.83
C ASP A 516 15.62 16.58 -0.34
N VAL A 517 16.14 15.85 0.64
CA VAL A 517 17.52 16.03 1.10
C VAL A 517 18.26 14.70 1.10
N TYR A 518 19.59 14.75 1.05
CA TYR A 518 20.41 13.56 1.27
C TYR A 518 21.43 13.73 2.39
N MET A 519 21.73 12.61 3.04
CA MET A 519 22.70 12.48 4.11
C MET A 519 23.86 11.63 3.61
N PHE A 520 25.05 12.20 3.53
CA PHE A 520 26.29 11.44 3.31
C PHE A 520 26.91 11.12 4.68
N PRO A 521 26.65 9.94 5.27
CA PRO A 521 27.17 9.58 6.58
C PRO A 521 28.69 9.46 6.60
N CYS A 522 29.27 9.64 7.78
CA CYS A 522 30.71 9.40 8.01
C CYS A 522 30.93 8.26 9.02
N PRO A 523 31.02 7.00 8.58
CA PRO A 523 31.28 5.84 9.46
C PRO A 523 32.63 5.90 10.20
N ARG A 524 33.57 6.73 9.74
CA ARG A 524 34.93 6.87 10.29
C ARG A 524 35.11 8.09 11.20
N CYS A 525 34.11 8.96 11.35
CA CYS A 525 34.24 10.24 12.08
C CYS A 525 34.03 10.11 13.61
N GLY A 526 34.05 8.91 14.18
CA GLY A 526 33.94 8.68 15.63
C GLY A 526 32.54 8.89 16.24
N LYS A 527 31.55 9.35 15.46
CA LYS A 527 30.14 9.46 15.87
C LYS A 527 29.36 8.20 15.50
N SER A 528 28.46 7.77 16.40
CA SER A 528 27.49 6.70 16.10
C SER A 528 26.57 7.09 14.93
N ALA A 529 25.98 6.10 14.26
CA ALA A 529 25.05 6.39 13.17
C ALA A 529 23.82 7.17 13.68
N SER A 530 23.33 6.82 14.88
CA SER A 530 22.22 7.52 15.52
C SER A 530 22.53 8.98 15.80
N THR A 531 23.73 9.28 16.30
CA THR A 531 24.16 10.66 16.56
C THR A 531 24.17 11.49 15.27
N GLN A 532 24.64 10.92 14.16
CA GLN A 532 24.66 11.64 12.89
C GLN A 532 23.25 11.93 12.36
N VAL A 533 22.34 10.97 12.51
CA VAL A 533 20.91 11.18 12.17
C VAL A 533 20.28 12.21 13.10
N ASP A 534 20.59 12.18 14.40
CA ASP A 534 20.08 13.16 15.37
C ASP A 534 20.53 14.58 15.05
N GLU A 535 21.81 14.76 14.69
CA GLU A 535 22.35 16.05 14.30
C GLU A 535 21.69 16.59 13.03
N LEU A 536 21.48 15.73 12.03
CA LEU A 536 20.74 16.08 10.82
C LEU A 536 19.31 16.53 11.15
N VAL A 537 18.57 15.70 11.90
CA VAL A 537 17.18 15.98 12.27
C VAL A 537 17.08 17.26 13.11
N HIS A 538 18.00 17.44 14.07
CA HIS A 538 18.06 18.64 14.88
C HIS A 538 18.32 19.88 14.00
N TYR A 539 19.31 19.84 13.11
CA TYR A 539 19.60 20.94 12.19
C TYR A 539 18.39 21.28 11.30
N LEU A 540 17.77 20.28 10.66
CA LEU A 540 16.63 20.49 9.76
C LEU A 540 15.42 21.06 10.51
N ARG A 541 15.11 20.56 11.70
CA ARG A 541 13.99 21.06 12.53
C ARG A 541 14.27 22.46 13.06
N SER A 542 15.46 22.71 13.60
CA SER A 542 15.84 24.02 14.16
C SER A 542 15.85 25.13 13.10
N ASN A 543 16.10 24.77 11.83
CA ASN A 543 16.06 25.71 10.70
C ASN A 543 14.72 25.67 9.92
N GLY A 544 13.70 24.95 10.40
CA GLY A 544 12.38 24.88 9.76
C GLY A 544 12.40 24.36 8.31
N VAL A 545 13.34 23.47 7.98
CA VAL A 545 13.54 23.00 6.61
C VAL A 545 12.37 22.10 6.19
N ARG A 546 11.70 22.47 5.09
CA ARG A 546 10.62 21.68 4.49
C ARG A 546 11.20 20.75 3.42
N TYR A 547 11.08 19.44 3.59
CA TYR A 547 11.57 18.43 2.64
C TYR A 547 10.61 17.22 2.60
N GLY A 548 10.65 16.43 1.52
CA GLY A 548 9.83 15.24 1.34
C GLY A 548 10.42 13.99 1.98
N MET A 549 11.66 13.66 1.59
CA MET A 549 12.38 12.49 2.11
C MET A 549 13.88 12.73 2.33
N VAL A 550 14.49 11.83 3.10
CA VAL A 550 15.95 11.78 3.33
C VAL A 550 16.53 10.58 2.58
N TRP A 551 17.41 10.84 1.63
CA TRP A 551 18.19 9.80 0.95
C TRP A 551 19.49 9.54 1.73
N LEU A 552 19.71 8.30 2.16
CA LEU A 552 20.97 7.88 2.75
C LEU A 552 21.93 7.55 1.62
N ASP A 553 22.99 8.33 1.51
CA ASP A 553 23.98 8.26 0.45
C ASP A 553 25.07 7.22 0.82
N ILE A 554 25.04 6.08 0.12
CA ILE A 554 25.90 4.94 0.38
C ILE A 554 26.85 4.78 -0.81
N GLU A 555 27.84 5.66 -0.82
CA GLU A 555 28.88 5.69 -1.84
C GLU A 555 30.28 6.00 -1.29
N GLY A 556 31.26 5.94 -2.20
CA GLY A 556 32.65 6.24 -1.92
C GLY A 556 33.25 5.24 -0.95
N ALA A 557 33.52 4.02 -1.43
CA ALA A 557 34.00 2.91 -0.59
C ALA A 557 35.14 3.25 0.39
N GLY A 558 36.00 4.25 0.07
CA GLY A 558 37.04 4.75 0.96
C GLY A 558 36.55 5.43 2.26
N TYR A 559 35.32 5.96 2.29
CA TYR A 559 34.69 6.54 3.49
C TYR A 559 34.17 5.49 4.47
N TRP A 560 34.00 4.25 4.00
CA TRP A 560 33.41 3.15 4.74
C TRP A 560 34.47 2.25 5.38
N ARG A 561 34.06 1.40 6.33
CA ARG A 561 34.93 0.44 7.03
C ARG A 561 34.73 -0.94 6.42
N ASP A 562 34.86 -1.99 7.23
CA ASP A 562 34.53 -3.35 6.83
C ASP A 562 33.00 -3.54 6.69
N GLN A 563 32.60 -4.49 5.86
CA GLN A 563 31.19 -4.71 5.53
C GLN A 563 30.34 -5.06 6.76
N GLY A 564 30.90 -5.75 7.76
CA GLY A 564 30.18 -6.08 9.00
C GLY A 564 29.80 -4.82 9.76
N PHE A 565 30.78 -3.95 9.99
CA PHE A 565 30.55 -2.65 10.60
C PHE A 565 29.57 -1.79 9.79
N ASN A 566 29.76 -1.70 8.47
CA ASN A 566 28.96 -0.84 7.60
C ASN A 566 27.47 -1.22 7.63
N ARG A 567 27.15 -2.52 7.63
CA ARG A 567 25.77 -3.02 7.75
C ARG A 567 25.14 -2.66 9.09
N GLY A 568 25.90 -2.79 10.18
CA GLY A 568 25.46 -2.39 11.52
C GLY A 568 25.21 -0.90 11.61
N PHE A 569 26.17 -0.10 11.14
CA PHE A 569 26.07 1.36 11.08
C PHE A 569 24.86 1.83 10.28
N LEU A 570 24.64 1.29 9.07
CA LEU A 570 23.49 1.66 8.25
C LEU A 570 22.17 1.18 8.85
N SER A 571 22.13 -0.02 9.45
CA SER A 571 20.93 -0.50 10.17
C SER A 571 20.56 0.43 11.33
N GLU A 572 21.56 0.91 12.06
CA GLU A 572 21.40 1.88 13.15
C GLU A 572 20.88 3.23 12.61
N ALA A 573 21.48 3.77 11.55
CA ALA A 573 21.00 5.00 10.90
C ALA A 573 19.53 4.88 10.44
N ILE A 574 19.20 3.78 9.77
CA ILE A 574 17.84 3.47 9.30
C ILE A 574 16.86 3.45 10.48
N ASN A 575 17.17 2.68 11.53
CA ASN A 575 16.28 2.56 12.68
C ASN A 575 16.12 3.91 13.40
N ARG A 576 17.19 4.70 13.52
CA ARG A 576 17.10 6.03 14.12
C ARG A 576 16.27 6.99 13.29
N ALA A 577 16.45 6.98 11.96
CA ALA A 577 15.69 7.84 11.06
C ALA A 577 14.19 7.50 11.09
N LEU A 578 13.84 6.21 11.08
CA LEU A 578 12.46 5.75 11.27
C LEU A 578 11.90 6.13 12.64
N GLY A 579 12.71 6.07 13.70
CA GLY A 579 12.32 6.52 15.04
C GLY A 579 11.98 8.02 15.11
N HIS A 580 12.56 8.84 14.23
CA HIS A 580 12.20 10.26 14.05
C HIS A 580 11.01 10.48 13.11
N GLY A 581 10.42 9.42 12.57
CA GLY A 581 9.32 9.48 11.61
C GLY A 581 9.74 9.93 10.21
N LEU A 582 11.02 9.81 9.84
CA LEU A 582 11.51 10.22 8.53
C LEU A 582 11.07 9.23 7.45
N HIS A 583 10.68 9.75 6.28
CA HIS A 583 10.65 8.97 5.04
C HIS A 583 12.06 8.87 4.49
N ILE A 584 12.53 7.65 4.25
CA ILE A 584 13.91 7.41 3.81
C ILE A 584 13.99 6.60 2.52
N GLY A 585 15.03 6.85 1.74
CA GLY A 585 15.46 6.02 0.62
C GLY A 585 16.97 5.82 0.65
N ILE A 586 17.49 4.95 -0.22
CA ILE A 586 18.93 4.68 -0.33
C ILE A 586 19.42 5.17 -1.69
N TYR A 587 20.45 6.00 -1.69
CA TYR A 587 21.21 6.33 -2.88
C TYR A 587 22.46 5.46 -2.95
N THR A 588 22.61 4.73 -4.06
CA THR A 588 23.78 3.88 -4.29
C THR A 588 23.79 3.32 -5.72
N SER A 589 24.83 2.56 -6.06
CA SER A 589 24.93 1.74 -7.26
C SER A 589 25.46 0.36 -6.92
N ALA A 590 25.37 -0.60 -7.85
CA ALA A 590 25.95 -1.94 -7.63
C ALA A 590 27.46 -1.88 -7.35
N SER A 591 28.19 -0.97 -8.01
CA SER A 591 29.64 -0.82 -7.85
C SER A 591 30.04 -0.15 -6.53
N GLN A 592 29.11 0.55 -5.86
CA GLN A 592 29.33 1.11 -4.52
C GLN A 592 28.81 0.18 -3.43
N TRP A 593 27.58 -0.34 -3.59
CA TRP A 593 26.94 -1.20 -2.62
C TRP A 593 27.71 -2.49 -2.38
N ASN A 594 28.19 -3.16 -3.43
CA ASN A 594 28.84 -4.46 -3.27
C ASN A 594 30.17 -4.36 -2.49
N PRO A 595 31.09 -3.40 -2.76
CA PRO A 595 32.25 -3.21 -1.91
C PRO A 595 31.90 -2.79 -0.47
N ILE A 596 30.94 -1.88 -0.29
CA ILE A 596 30.62 -1.30 1.02
C ILE A 596 29.84 -2.27 1.91
N MET A 597 28.83 -2.93 1.35
CA MET A 597 27.82 -3.71 2.06
C MET A 597 27.87 -5.21 1.72
N GLY A 598 28.60 -5.62 0.68
CA GLY A 598 28.57 -6.98 0.16
C GLY A 598 27.21 -7.34 -0.44
N ASN A 599 26.76 -8.57 -0.23
CA ASN A 599 25.45 -9.06 -0.66
C ASN A 599 24.30 -8.70 0.29
N TRP A 600 24.49 -7.74 1.19
CA TRP A 600 23.49 -7.40 2.19
C TRP A 600 22.25 -6.78 1.56
N ALA A 601 21.08 -7.28 1.95
CA ALA A 601 19.77 -6.87 1.42
C ALA A 601 18.90 -6.12 2.43
N GLY A 602 19.44 -5.78 3.62
CA GLY A 602 18.65 -5.24 4.73
C GLY A 602 18.01 -3.87 4.47
N ALA A 603 18.45 -3.17 3.42
CA ALA A 603 17.87 -1.89 3.01
C ALA A 603 16.92 -1.99 1.78
N ALA A 604 16.76 -3.16 1.19
CA ALA A 604 15.98 -3.38 -0.05
C ALA A 604 14.50 -2.99 0.05
N ARG A 605 13.95 -2.92 1.26
CA ARG A 605 12.58 -2.48 1.54
C ARG A 605 12.34 -0.98 1.35
N PHE A 606 13.41 -0.19 1.23
CA PHE A 606 13.33 1.25 1.00
C PHE A 606 13.54 1.58 -0.49
N PRO A 607 12.95 2.69 -0.99
CA PRO A 607 13.17 3.14 -2.36
C PRO A 607 14.65 3.27 -2.69
N LEU A 608 15.03 2.86 -3.90
CA LEU A 608 16.40 2.99 -4.42
C LEU A 608 16.48 4.19 -5.37
N TRP A 609 17.39 5.11 -5.06
CA TRP A 609 17.91 6.11 -5.97
C TRP A 609 19.20 5.55 -6.59
N TYR A 610 19.06 5.05 -7.81
CA TYR A 610 20.06 4.25 -8.51
C TYR A 610 20.99 5.14 -9.34
N ALA A 611 22.28 5.15 -8.98
CA ALA A 611 23.29 5.84 -9.75
C ALA A 611 23.87 4.96 -10.86
N HIS A 612 23.71 5.40 -12.12
CA HIS A 612 24.47 4.90 -13.26
C HIS A 612 24.51 5.93 -14.37
N TYR A 613 25.69 6.50 -14.61
CA TYR A 613 25.90 7.66 -15.49
C TYR A 613 25.99 7.27 -16.97
N ASP A 614 24.92 6.69 -17.50
CA ASP A 614 24.81 6.21 -18.89
C ASP A 614 24.14 7.22 -19.84
N ASN A 615 23.82 8.42 -19.36
CA ASN A 615 23.04 9.43 -20.08
C ASN A 615 21.62 8.97 -20.48
N SER A 616 21.10 7.89 -19.87
CA SER A 616 19.79 7.34 -20.18
C SER A 616 18.81 7.53 -19.00
N PRO A 617 17.78 8.37 -19.15
CA PRO A 617 16.71 8.51 -18.15
C PRO A 617 15.75 7.32 -18.24
N SER A 618 16.24 6.13 -17.92
CA SER A 618 15.47 4.88 -17.91
C SER A 618 16.08 3.87 -16.94
N PHE A 619 15.34 2.81 -16.62
CA PHE A 619 15.83 1.68 -15.83
C PHE A 619 16.21 0.46 -16.68
N SER A 620 16.35 0.58 -18.01
CA SER A 620 16.61 -0.57 -18.89
C SER A 620 17.95 -1.27 -18.61
N ASP A 621 18.91 -0.51 -18.11
CA ASP A 621 20.24 -0.95 -17.72
C ASP A 621 20.28 -1.57 -16.32
N PHE A 622 19.26 -1.31 -15.48
CA PHE A 622 19.26 -1.77 -14.10
C PHE A 622 19.38 -3.29 -14.03
N ARG A 623 20.22 -3.75 -13.09
CA ARG A 623 20.38 -5.15 -12.71
C ARG A 623 20.22 -5.23 -11.20
N SER A 624 19.52 -6.25 -10.73
CA SER A 624 19.26 -6.40 -9.30
C SER A 624 20.55 -6.54 -8.49
N PHE A 625 20.70 -5.75 -7.43
CA PHE A 625 21.78 -5.84 -6.45
C PHE A 625 21.23 -5.44 -5.08
N GLY A 626 21.90 -5.82 -3.99
CA GLY A 626 21.51 -5.39 -2.64
C GLY A 626 20.06 -5.70 -2.24
N GLY A 627 19.43 -6.68 -2.89
CA GLY A 627 18.01 -7.05 -2.71
C GLY A 627 17.00 -6.22 -3.51
N TRP A 628 17.40 -5.12 -4.17
CA TRP A 628 16.50 -4.35 -5.01
C TRP A 628 16.25 -5.04 -6.35
N THR A 629 14.98 -5.13 -6.74
CA THR A 629 14.55 -5.68 -8.04
C THR A 629 14.09 -4.61 -9.01
N ARG A 630 13.92 -3.36 -8.54
CA ARG A 630 13.54 -2.19 -9.33
C ARG A 630 13.89 -0.91 -8.58
N PRO A 631 14.46 0.13 -9.23
CA PRO A 631 14.69 1.43 -8.60
C PRO A 631 13.42 2.31 -8.56
N ALA A 632 13.50 3.38 -7.78
CA ALA A 632 12.51 4.45 -7.73
C ALA A 632 12.98 5.70 -8.50
N ILE A 633 14.25 6.09 -8.37
CA ILE A 633 14.88 7.21 -9.10
C ILE A 633 16.14 6.70 -9.80
N LYS A 634 16.45 7.24 -10.98
CA LYS A 634 17.74 7.06 -11.69
C LYS A 634 18.53 8.37 -11.61
N GLN A 635 19.79 8.32 -11.20
CA GLN A 635 20.77 9.37 -11.51
C GLN A 635 21.55 8.94 -12.75
N TYR A 636 21.45 9.70 -13.84
CA TYR A 636 21.89 9.27 -15.18
C TYR A 636 22.97 10.17 -15.81
N VAL A 637 23.20 11.37 -15.27
CA VAL A 637 24.32 12.25 -15.65
C VAL A 637 24.94 12.82 -14.37
N GLY A 638 26.26 12.67 -14.22
CA GLY A 638 27.02 13.27 -13.13
C GLY A 638 27.83 14.47 -13.59
N ASP A 639 28.25 15.32 -12.65
CA ASP A 639 29.13 16.48 -12.84
C ASP A 639 28.69 17.44 -13.97
N ALA A 640 27.38 17.55 -14.20
CA ALA A 640 26.85 18.43 -15.23
C ALA A 640 26.87 19.89 -14.76
N SER A 641 27.06 20.82 -15.68
CA SER A 641 26.84 22.26 -15.43
C SER A 641 25.58 22.71 -16.14
N LEU A 642 24.59 23.17 -15.36
CA LEU A 642 23.34 23.72 -15.88
C LEU A 642 22.99 24.97 -15.09
N CYS A 643 22.59 26.05 -15.78
CA CYS A 643 22.29 27.34 -15.15
C CYS A 643 23.46 27.91 -14.31
N GLY A 644 24.71 27.54 -14.65
CA GLY A 644 25.90 27.90 -13.87
C GLY A 644 26.06 27.13 -12.55
N ILE A 645 25.30 26.05 -12.35
CA ILE A 645 25.27 25.21 -11.15
C ILE A 645 25.84 23.83 -11.50
N GLY A 646 26.71 23.30 -10.64
CA GLY A 646 27.09 21.88 -10.68
C GLY A 646 25.94 21.02 -10.18
N VAL A 647 25.38 20.17 -11.05
CA VAL A 647 24.23 19.32 -10.79
C VAL A 647 24.48 17.90 -11.29
N ASP A 648 23.88 16.93 -10.61
CA ASP A 648 23.67 15.60 -11.16
C ASP A 648 22.20 15.47 -11.59
N LYS A 649 21.95 14.84 -12.73
CA LYS A 649 20.60 14.74 -13.32
C LYS A 649 19.92 13.46 -12.92
N ASN A 650 18.67 13.61 -12.50
CA ASN A 650 17.82 12.56 -11.99
C ASN A 650 16.54 12.38 -12.82
N TRP A 651 16.00 11.17 -12.81
CA TRP A 651 14.80 10.80 -13.54
C TRP A 651 13.91 9.89 -12.69
N TYR A 652 12.60 10.15 -12.76
CA TYR A 652 11.52 9.37 -12.15
C TYR A 652 10.49 9.00 -13.24
N PRO A 653 10.11 7.72 -13.39
CA PRO A 653 9.27 7.21 -14.47
C PRO A 653 7.82 7.70 -14.49
#